data_AF-A0A5P8E7N5-F1
#
_entry.id   AF-A0A5P8E7N5-F1
#
_cell.length_a   1.000
_cell.length_b   1.000
_cell.length_c   1.000
_cell.angle_alpha   90.00
_cell.angle_beta   90.00
_cell.angle_gamma   90.00
#
_symmetry.space_group_name_H-M   'P 1'
#
loop_
_entity.id
_entity.type
_entity.pdbx_description
1 polymer ?
#
loop_
_entity_poly.entity_id
_entity_poly.type
_entity_poly.pdbx_seq_one_letter_code
_entity_poly.pdbx_strand_id
1 'polypeptide(L)'
;MLLLMLVATGAYAQQEMTVTYSSSDPTAGAFYRETTTEGWQKVTSGFTKRWASYGTPSVVISMTANNMDAATFSFYSGLVVTPYTLSIETEYLITGLEIKFENKIQNNGQRGGDQTMTCEGVSVTAEGDQEAHLQVLDLGGVSSVSFDVTGSNTGATINAFIIHYIENPEKGMAYIDNIINNNPFDASQYPVGTAGGYYPETLVAAAEEAYNDMLDWQVSGGSNDDLIAAGDAYLAALKALQEGQYPIVVTAGNYYILNARNGDANEVIPDLTIETGVNVLSTAGNYAGWAPNVTTAQDENAQPAYLWTLEAANDTAFYIKSIAFDKYIPHITGANRVLTLTEEKENAAKFYFNTSSNYPGWVTVRNAEIEGIGEITDYAYLYSYPSTSSSGYYTVLNAGNTYAAQWKLVPLSAEALAALEDNIKALKDSLAQIERNKQMETLLGTARTAESAGKSYIIDPGTYDGVFQVDTTEVEDPETGEIVTKTSVDGLVTDPSQLYSNAKEPSEGSYAALFDGVFNGASFFHSAWSPGNPATEAHYLQIDLGQADIQDIVLKYATRSNAGTPDLPYEVTLYGTNDPALLSGVTTTVEDPETGETTETVSDVPSSEWPNLGNYTMAWDIQLKDAEGNDVTVSNRRTAAPINNGAGITTFNVQGNRYIRIAVTKSLQHAASGNARTNGDGFDYWYLSELRAYKSTYDENCVYEKMDAQVKADLAAAIANGEQKLAEGKASQEDLDQLQAAYDAFMAVYPSSDKLNEKIAEAKTWRDKTTEGAGVGEYETGSKDPLNSTIETAEAAAGTVLSYDVYNSNMQALNEAIETYIGKVNTPKDGIYKIQSLTTGAAKGAYVCTDGTGSASNAYSNVRWDYANDTEIDNRLNALWELKHVDGGITLRNLATNRYLSNEQVSLSGRVPQTDASHTLGLRGARIDTITKALNITLYNDSVKYFANAQPGGKVLVVWNSAKGADNSAFEFIKVSEDEFAATMILEHPVPFTVHLLPFDIAAPAIPVYTVLGLKDNAVQLKTITSDVITAGTPFIVAEDTATTKDFSVYLTVYTAGEMAYSYAEDGLNVNGMTALWEPDTVGANHHILGTADPASLQRRAALIQTDKNTVVVANDAYFTITGMPEAAVDGDAYIPLEKAIVDGVEKVVLGDVVIKNNRMYNISGQQVKSTKNLPAGVYIINGKKVYVK
;
A
#
# COMPACT_ATOMS: atom_id res chain seq x y z
N MET A 1 75.09 -36.21 32.59
CA MET A 1 76.16 -36.91 31.83
C MET A 1 76.19 -36.25 30.46
N LEU A 2 77.13 -35.39 30.05
CA LEU A 2 78.60 -35.42 30.17
C LEU A 2 79.21 -36.65 29.48
N LEU A 3 80.19 -36.39 28.59
CA LEU A 3 81.08 -37.24 27.76
C LEU A 3 80.75 -37.25 26.25
N LEU A 4 81.66 -36.99 25.28
CA LEU A 4 83.09 -36.62 25.31
C LEU A 4 83.57 -36.12 23.90
N MET A 5 84.14 -34.90 23.85
CA MET A 5 85.39 -34.40 23.18
C MET A 5 85.69 -34.59 21.66
N LEU A 6 85.87 -33.52 20.84
CA LEU A 6 87.03 -32.58 20.61
C LEU A 6 88.09 -33.16 19.62
N VAL A 7 88.65 -32.52 18.57
CA VAL A 7 89.31 -31.19 18.37
C VAL A 7 89.51 -30.85 16.85
N ALA A 8 89.32 -29.56 16.47
CA ALA A 8 89.90 -28.68 15.39
C ALA A 8 90.13 -29.18 13.94
N THR A 9 90.00 -28.41 12.84
CA THR A 9 90.41 -27.02 12.50
C THR A 9 89.68 -26.48 11.25
N GLY A 10 89.50 -25.15 11.13
CA GLY A 10 89.40 -24.41 9.85
C GLY A 10 88.24 -23.40 9.78
N ALA A 11 88.53 -22.10 9.84
CA ALA A 11 87.59 -20.98 9.92
C ALA A 11 87.49 -20.16 8.62
N TYR A 12 86.32 -19.54 8.35
CA TYR A 12 86.14 -18.33 7.53
C TYR A 12 84.97 -17.47 8.08
N ALA A 13 85.07 -16.15 8.03
CA ALA A 13 84.23 -15.17 8.74
C ALA A 13 83.06 -14.60 7.91
N GLN A 14 81.90 -14.32 8.54
CA GLN A 14 80.69 -13.69 7.97
C GLN A 14 80.65 -12.16 8.21
N GLN A 15 80.17 -11.39 7.23
CA GLN A 15 79.81 -9.96 7.33
C GLN A 15 78.29 -9.81 7.10
N GLU A 16 77.56 -9.15 8.00
CA GLU A 16 76.10 -8.89 7.90
C GLU A 16 75.79 -7.51 7.28
N MET A 17 74.68 -7.40 6.53
CA MET A 17 74.14 -6.14 6.01
C MET A 17 72.63 -6.09 6.27
N THR A 18 72.13 -5.03 6.93
CA THR A 18 70.72 -4.83 7.30
C THR A 18 70.10 -3.71 6.46
N VAL A 19 68.89 -3.91 5.93
CA VAL A 19 68.08 -2.86 5.28
C VAL A 19 66.77 -2.70 6.06
N THR A 20 66.56 -1.54 6.67
CA THR A 20 65.36 -1.24 7.48
C THR A 20 64.40 -0.34 6.72
N TYR A 21 63.10 -0.65 6.74
CA TYR A 21 62.05 0.27 6.29
C TYR A 21 61.15 0.61 7.49
N SER A 22 60.94 1.90 7.77
CA SER A 22 60.06 2.38 8.84
C SER A 22 59.16 3.49 8.28
N SER A 23 57.84 3.34 8.35
CA SER A 23 56.92 4.47 8.18
C SER A 23 56.09 4.64 9.45
N SER A 24 56.32 5.75 10.13
CA SER A 24 55.63 6.17 11.35
C SER A 24 54.70 7.34 11.02
N ASP A 25 53.58 7.10 10.34
CA ASP A 25 52.47 8.08 10.32
C ASP A 25 51.15 7.42 9.86
N PRO A 26 50.07 7.47 10.66
CA PRO A 26 48.76 6.94 10.30
C PRO A 26 47.94 8.04 9.62
N THR A 27 47.93 8.12 8.27
CA THR A 27 46.83 8.66 7.41
C THR A 27 47.26 8.84 5.94
N ALA A 28 46.29 8.68 5.00
CA ALA A 28 46.36 8.85 3.53
C ALA A 28 47.07 7.71 2.75
N GLY A 29 46.67 7.22 1.56
CA GLY A 29 45.74 7.64 0.51
C GLY A 29 46.38 7.34 -0.87
N ALA A 30 45.61 6.76 -1.82
CA ALA A 30 45.82 6.71 -3.30
C ALA A 30 46.97 5.86 -3.90
N PHE A 31 46.92 5.20 -5.08
CA PHE A 31 45.95 4.72 -6.11
C PHE A 31 46.76 3.78 -7.07
N TYR A 32 46.19 2.78 -7.77
CA TYR A 32 45.53 2.95 -9.08
C TYR A 32 44.15 2.28 -9.16
N ARG A 33 43.26 2.99 -9.85
CA ARG A 33 41.83 2.74 -10.10
C ARG A 33 41.65 2.27 -11.54
N GLU A 34 40.68 1.39 -11.77
CA GLU A 34 40.23 0.93 -13.08
C GLU A 34 39.76 2.09 -13.96
N THR A 35 40.16 2.14 -15.23
CA THR A 35 39.40 2.91 -16.23
C THR A 35 39.48 2.25 -17.61
N THR A 36 38.32 1.76 -18.05
CA THR A 36 37.88 1.57 -19.43
C THR A 36 38.67 0.60 -20.32
N THR A 37 37.96 -0.44 -20.78
CA THR A 37 38.11 -1.14 -22.08
C THR A 37 39.49 -1.13 -22.73
N GLU A 38 40.12 -2.32 -22.71
CA GLU A 38 41.33 -2.78 -23.43
C GLU A 38 42.70 -2.60 -22.75
N GLY A 39 43.22 -3.69 -22.16
CA GLY A 39 44.66 -4.01 -22.12
C GLY A 39 45.45 -3.64 -20.85
N TRP A 40 45.99 -4.65 -20.15
CA TRP A 40 46.99 -4.51 -19.09
C TRP A 40 48.37 -4.14 -19.68
N GLN A 41 49.07 -3.13 -19.14
CA GLN A 41 50.49 -2.88 -19.43
C GLN A 41 51.37 -2.81 -18.18
N LYS A 42 52.47 -3.57 -18.25
CA LYS A 42 53.55 -3.78 -17.28
C LYS A 42 54.53 -2.60 -17.28
N VAL A 43 54.98 -2.16 -16.10
CA VAL A 43 56.16 -1.27 -15.97
C VAL A 43 57.24 -2.01 -15.17
N THR A 44 58.35 -2.28 -15.85
CA THR A 44 59.58 -2.92 -15.37
C THR A 44 60.61 -1.85 -15.03
N SER A 45 61.32 -1.95 -13.91
CA SER A 45 62.64 -1.33 -13.74
C SER A 45 63.52 -2.17 -12.82
N GLY A 46 64.55 -2.79 -13.39
CA GLY A 46 65.51 -3.66 -12.69
C GLY A 46 66.77 -2.94 -12.20
N PHE A 47 67.48 -3.62 -11.30
CA PHE A 47 68.87 -3.32 -10.92
C PHE A 47 69.67 -4.64 -10.94
N THR A 48 70.80 -4.66 -11.66
CA THR A 48 71.76 -5.78 -11.71
C THR A 48 73.13 -5.26 -11.29
N LYS A 49 73.83 -5.94 -10.36
CA LYS A 49 75.27 -5.70 -10.09
C LYS A 49 75.96 -6.98 -9.60
N ARG A 50 77.02 -7.38 -10.30
CA ARG A 50 77.87 -8.57 -10.04
C ARG A 50 78.89 -8.32 -8.92
N TRP A 51 79.19 -9.33 -8.11
CA TRP A 51 80.32 -9.30 -7.15
C TRP A 51 81.17 -10.57 -7.19
N ALA A 52 82.49 -10.36 -7.15
CA ALA A 52 83.53 -11.38 -7.25
C ALA A 52 84.56 -11.18 -6.13
N SER A 53 84.63 -12.11 -5.16
CA SER A 53 85.86 -12.45 -4.42
C SER A 53 85.60 -13.60 -3.44
N TYR A 54 86.54 -14.53 -3.39
CA TYR A 54 86.55 -15.79 -2.65
C TYR A 54 86.13 -15.71 -1.17
N GLY A 55 85.01 -16.36 -0.82
CA GLY A 55 84.53 -16.56 0.56
C GLY A 55 83.01 -16.39 0.67
N THR A 56 82.32 -17.34 1.31
CA THR A 56 80.84 -17.45 1.40
C THR A 56 80.18 -16.31 2.18
N PRO A 57 79.35 -15.45 1.56
CA PRO A 57 78.53 -14.46 2.28
C PRO A 57 77.07 -14.94 2.39
N SER A 58 76.54 -14.94 3.61
CA SER A 58 75.10 -15.08 3.92
C SER A 58 74.43 -13.71 3.90
N VAL A 59 73.27 -13.57 3.25
CA VAL A 59 72.46 -12.34 3.23
C VAL A 59 71.19 -12.59 4.05
N VAL A 60 70.89 -11.70 5.02
CA VAL A 60 69.66 -11.72 5.83
C VAL A 60 68.84 -10.48 5.50
N ILE A 61 67.55 -10.66 5.18
CA ILE A 61 66.58 -9.57 5.00
C ILE A 61 65.53 -9.68 6.09
N SER A 62 65.32 -8.63 6.88
CA SER A 62 64.32 -8.57 7.96
C SER A 62 63.27 -7.50 7.65
N MET A 63 61.99 -7.84 7.77
CA MET A 63 60.87 -6.88 7.77
C MET A 63 60.24 -6.86 9.17
N THR A 64 59.98 -5.67 9.73
CA THR A 64 59.40 -5.52 11.08
C THR A 64 58.18 -4.60 11.01
N ALA A 65 57.01 -5.06 11.46
CA ALA A 65 55.84 -4.21 11.69
C ALA A 65 55.69 -3.98 13.20
N ASN A 66 55.80 -2.73 13.65
CA ASN A 66 55.64 -2.33 15.05
C ASN A 66 54.39 -1.45 15.19
N ASN A 67 53.64 -1.60 16.30
CA ASN A 67 52.47 -0.80 16.72
C ASN A 67 51.17 -0.93 15.88
N MET A 68 50.47 -2.07 15.97
CA MET A 68 49.04 -2.13 15.65
C MET A 68 48.24 -2.57 16.87
N ASP A 69 47.30 -1.73 17.29
CA ASP A 69 46.42 -1.93 18.45
C ASP A 69 45.38 -3.02 18.17
N ALA A 70 45.03 -3.81 19.18
CA ALA A 70 44.21 -5.02 19.08
C ALA A 70 42.72 -4.77 18.75
N ALA A 71 42.33 -3.52 18.52
CA ALA A 71 40.96 -3.10 18.26
C ALA A 71 40.61 -2.89 16.77
N THR A 72 41.51 -3.19 15.82
CA THR A 72 41.22 -3.00 14.38
C THR A 72 41.83 -4.09 13.49
N PHE A 73 41.17 -5.24 13.35
CA PHE A 73 41.37 -6.12 12.18
C PHE A 73 40.09 -6.92 11.90
N SER A 74 39.07 -6.21 11.45
CA SER A 74 38.01 -6.77 10.62
C SER A 74 38.24 -6.27 9.20
N PHE A 75 38.21 -7.19 8.23
CA PHE A 75 38.27 -6.98 6.78
C PHE A 75 39.58 -6.45 6.18
N TYR A 76 40.26 -7.31 5.41
CA TYR A 76 40.73 -7.04 4.04
C TYR A 76 41.21 -8.38 3.45
N SER A 77 40.35 -9.05 2.68
CA SER A 77 40.80 -10.03 1.70
C SER A 77 41.64 -9.30 0.65
N GLY A 78 42.87 -9.73 0.44
CA GLY A 78 43.72 -9.21 -0.63
C GLY A 78 44.85 -8.32 -0.14
N LEU A 79 45.84 -8.92 0.52
CA LEU A 79 47.21 -8.46 0.39
C LEU A 79 47.91 -9.34 -0.65
N VAL A 80 47.81 -8.96 -1.92
CA VAL A 80 48.62 -9.56 -2.98
C VAL A 80 50.04 -9.02 -2.82
N VAL A 81 50.94 -9.81 -2.24
CA VAL A 81 52.37 -9.50 -2.28
C VAL A 81 52.87 -9.86 -3.67
N THR A 82 53.13 -8.85 -4.51
CA THR A 82 53.82 -9.05 -5.79
C THR A 82 55.18 -9.72 -5.54
N PRO A 83 55.48 -10.88 -6.16
CA PRO A 83 56.78 -11.51 -6.01
C PRO A 83 57.85 -10.63 -6.66
N TYR A 84 58.79 -10.13 -5.86
CA TYR A 84 60.02 -9.53 -6.37
C TYR A 84 61.02 -10.64 -6.70
N THR A 85 61.48 -10.72 -7.96
CA THR A 85 62.58 -11.59 -8.35
C THR A 85 63.90 -10.99 -7.85
N LEU A 86 64.58 -11.68 -6.93
CA LEU A 86 65.96 -11.37 -6.53
C LEU A 86 66.91 -12.25 -7.34
N SER A 87 67.54 -11.70 -8.39
CA SER A 87 68.59 -12.38 -9.15
C SER A 87 69.95 -12.07 -8.53
N ILE A 88 70.66 -13.09 -8.05
CA ILE A 88 72.05 -12.98 -7.58
C ILE A 88 72.94 -13.71 -8.59
N GLU A 89 73.71 -12.97 -9.38
CA GLU A 89 74.77 -13.53 -10.24
C GLU A 89 76.09 -13.58 -9.46
N THR A 90 76.60 -14.77 -9.15
CA THR A 90 77.98 -14.95 -8.64
C THR A 90 78.68 -16.08 -9.39
N GLU A 91 79.98 -15.95 -9.60
CA GLU A 91 80.84 -16.98 -10.21
C GLU A 91 81.46 -17.93 -9.15
N TYR A 92 80.91 -17.96 -7.92
CA TYR A 92 81.39 -18.78 -6.79
C TYR A 92 80.24 -19.30 -5.91
N LEU A 93 80.40 -20.51 -5.35
CA LEU A 93 79.42 -21.26 -4.54
C LEU A 93 78.85 -20.43 -3.36
N ILE A 94 77.53 -20.23 -3.30
CA ILE A 94 76.83 -19.69 -2.12
C ILE A 94 76.28 -20.86 -1.30
N THR A 95 76.78 -21.06 -0.07
CA THR A 95 76.20 -22.00 0.89
C THR A 95 75.53 -21.22 2.03
N GLY A 96 74.22 -21.43 2.19
CA GLY A 96 73.43 -20.88 3.30
C GLY A 96 72.86 -19.48 3.04
N LEU A 97 71.63 -19.43 2.51
CA LEU A 97 70.78 -18.23 2.55
C LEU A 97 69.79 -18.41 3.72
N GLU A 98 69.75 -17.49 4.67
CA GLU A 98 68.84 -17.55 5.82
C GLU A 98 67.90 -16.33 5.77
N ILE A 99 66.59 -16.56 5.69
CA ILE A 99 65.56 -15.51 5.74
C ILE A 99 64.82 -15.67 7.07
N LYS A 100 64.82 -14.63 7.92
CA LYS A 100 64.17 -14.64 9.24
C LYS A 100 62.97 -13.71 9.29
N PHE A 101 61.87 -14.20 9.86
CA PHE A 101 60.71 -13.39 10.25
C PHE A 101 60.58 -13.43 11.77
N GLU A 102 60.65 -12.27 12.44
CA GLU A 102 60.42 -12.15 13.89
C GLU A 102 59.09 -11.43 14.15
N ASN A 103 58.21 -12.05 14.96
CA ASN A 103 56.98 -11.41 15.45
C ASN A 103 57.04 -11.32 16.99
N LYS A 104 56.87 -10.12 17.56
CA LYS A 104 56.87 -9.89 19.01
C LYS A 104 55.47 -9.45 19.45
N ILE A 105 54.70 -10.36 20.03
CA ILE A 105 53.40 -10.06 20.64
C ILE A 105 53.63 -9.78 22.14
N GLN A 106 53.40 -8.54 22.60
CA GLN A 106 53.33 -8.21 24.03
C GLN A 106 51.86 -8.16 24.46
N ASN A 107 51.45 -9.02 25.40
CA ASN A 107 50.13 -8.95 26.03
C ASN A 107 50.29 -8.63 27.53
N ASN A 108 49.55 -7.63 28.01
CA ASN A 108 49.66 -7.10 29.37
C ASN A 108 49.27 -8.15 30.43
N GLY A 109 50.24 -8.63 31.20
CA GLY A 109 50.00 -8.98 32.61
C GLY A 109 50.19 -10.43 33.07
N GLN A 110 50.58 -11.39 32.22
CA GLN A 110 50.98 -12.73 32.66
C GLN A 110 52.12 -13.27 31.78
N ARG A 111 53.28 -13.56 32.40
CA ARG A 111 54.45 -14.16 31.75
C ARG A 111 54.15 -15.60 31.32
N GLY A 112 54.05 -15.85 30.02
CA GLY A 112 54.10 -17.18 29.41
C GLY A 112 54.91 -17.15 28.12
N GLY A 113 56.12 -17.76 28.15
CA GLY A 113 56.94 -18.27 27.03
C GLY A 113 57.20 -17.40 25.78
N ASP A 114 58.48 -17.08 25.54
CA ASP A 114 58.97 -16.67 24.21
C ASP A 114 58.66 -17.79 23.18
N GLN A 115 57.96 -17.48 22.09
CA GLN A 115 57.86 -18.37 20.93
C GLN A 115 58.79 -17.88 19.83
N THR A 116 59.91 -18.57 19.65
CA THR A 116 60.82 -18.40 18.52
C THR A 116 60.47 -19.44 17.46
N MET A 117 60.09 -19.03 16.25
CA MET A 117 60.07 -19.94 15.10
C MET A 117 61.45 -19.89 14.42
N THR A 118 62.19 -20.99 14.50
CA THR A 118 63.43 -21.22 13.78
C THR A 118 63.15 -22.19 12.64
N CYS A 119 63.46 -21.83 11.39
CA CYS A 119 63.54 -22.76 10.27
C CYS A 119 65.01 -23.07 9.97
N GLU A 120 65.42 -24.34 10.02
CA GLU A 120 66.75 -24.78 9.59
C GLU A 120 66.80 -24.92 8.06
N GLY A 121 67.92 -24.47 7.46
CA GLY A 121 68.04 -24.15 6.05
C GLY A 121 68.08 -25.35 5.08
N VAL A 122 67.51 -25.13 3.89
CA VAL A 122 67.80 -25.90 2.68
C VAL A 122 69.12 -25.38 2.08
N SER A 123 70.11 -26.25 1.94
CA SER A 123 71.30 -26.00 1.12
C SER A 123 71.02 -26.40 -0.33
N VAL A 124 71.10 -25.46 -1.27
CA VAL A 124 71.13 -25.75 -2.71
C VAL A 124 72.58 -25.83 -3.16
N THR A 125 73.00 -26.96 -3.71
CA THR A 125 74.33 -27.12 -4.32
C THR A 125 74.13 -27.29 -5.83
N ALA A 126 74.57 -26.30 -6.63
CA ALA A 126 74.67 -26.41 -8.08
C ALA A 126 76.15 -26.54 -8.46
N GLU A 127 76.52 -27.61 -9.17
CA GLU A 127 77.84 -27.75 -9.81
C GLU A 127 77.70 -27.53 -11.33
N GLY A 128 78.38 -26.51 -11.87
CA GLY A 128 78.49 -26.25 -13.32
C GLY A 128 77.61 -25.12 -13.85
N ASP A 129 78.03 -24.51 -14.96
CA ASP A 129 77.42 -23.34 -15.62
C ASP A 129 75.93 -23.54 -15.98
N GLN A 130 74.99 -23.28 -15.05
CA GLN A 130 73.56 -23.06 -15.36
C GLN A 130 72.91 -22.04 -14.40
N GLU A 131 72.11 -21.13 -14.96
CA GLU A 131 71.31 -20.12 -14.23
C GLU A 131 70.30 -20.79 -13.28
N ALA A 132 70.37 -20.48 -11.99
CA ALA A 132 69.34 -20.90 -11.02
C ALA A 132 68.27 -19.82 -10.88
N HIS A 133 67.05 -20.11 -11.34
CA HIS A 133 65.87 -19.29 -11.09
C HIS A 133 65.17 -19.75 -9.80
N LEU A 134 65.07 -18.87 -8.81
CA LEU A 134 64.23 -19.12 -7.63
C LEU A 134 62.82 -18.55 -7.90
N GLN A 135 61.86 -19.42 -8.16
CA GLN A 135 60.43 -19.08 -8.23
C GLN A 135 59.76 -19.57 -6.94
N VAL A 136 59.29 -18.64 -6.12
CA VAL A 136 58.36 -18.95 -5.02
C VAL A 136 56.96 -18.89 -5.61
N LEU A 137 56.38 -20.05 -5.91
CA LEU A 137 55.00 -20.17 -6.35
C LEU A 137 54.11 -20.38 -5.11
N ASP A 138 53.18 -19.46 -4.90
CA ASP A 138 52.06 -19.65 -3.98
C ASP A 138 51.02 -20.53 -4.69
N LEU A 139 50.99 -21.81 -4.34
CA LEU A 139 49.92 -22.75 -4.69
C LEU A 139 48.82 -22.62 -3.65
N GLY A 140 48.10 -21.51 -3.71
CA GLY A 140 46.97 -21.18 -2.84
C GLY A 140 45.74 -21.99 -3.22
N GLY A 141 45.67 -23.21 -2.72
CA GLY A 141 44.54 -24.13 -2.81
C GLY A 141 44.37 -24.96 -1.55
N VAL A 142 44.43 -24.37 -0.36
CA VAL A 142 43.76 -24.90 0.85
C VAL A 142 43.38 -23.74 1.77
N SER A 143 42.11 -23.70 2.17
CA SER A 143 41.59 -22.90 3.28
C SER A 143 42.11 -23.46 4.61
N SER A 144 42.85 -22.65 5.38
CA SER A 144 43.29 -22.92 6.76
C SER A 144 44.32 -24.05 6.95
N VAL A 145 45.37 -23.74 7.72
CA VAL A 145 46.20 -24.73 8.42
C VAL A 145 46.19 -24.33 9.89
N SER A 146 45.51 -25.14 10.71
CA SER A 146 45.52 -25.07 12.17
C SER A 146 46.42 -26.18 12.71
N PHE A 147 47.34 -25.86 13.62
CA PHE A 147 48.00 -26.87 14.46
C PHE A 147 47.83 -26.50 15.93
N ASP A 148 46.91 -27.18 16.60
CA ASP A 148 46.91 -27.30 18.07
C ASP A 148 48.08 -28.18 18.51
N VAL A 149 48.79 -27.77 19.56
CA VAL A 149 49.59 -28.72 20.35
C VAL A 149 49.07 -28.69 21.77
N THR A 150 48.09 -29.55 22.07
CA THR A 150 47.98 -30.09 23.42
C THR A 150 49.26 -30.87 23.71
N GLY A 151 50.01 -30.48 24.75
CA GLY A 151 50.86 -31.48 25.42
C GLY A 151 49.97 -32.70 25.73
N SER A 152 50.30 -33.93 25.39
CA SER A 152 51.58 -34.52 24.99
C SER A 152 51.33 -35.80 24.19
N ASN A 153 51.62 -35.80 22.89
CA ASN A 153 52.50 -36.77 22.22
C ASN A 153 52.45 -36.57 20.69
N THR A 154 53.47 -35.83 20.23
CA THR A 154 54.11 -35.87 18.90
C THR A 154 53.22 -35.69 17.68
N GLY A 155 52.68 -34.47 17.55
CA GLY A 155 52.70 -33.74 16.30
C GLY A 155 54.09 -33.16 16.05
N ALA A 156 54.68 -33.52 14.91
CA ALA A 156 55.75 -32.78 14.25
C ALA A 156 55.51 -32.93 12.75
N THR A 157 54.73 -32.01 12.18
CA THR A 157 54.53 -31.86 10.74
C THR A 157 55.81 -31.29 10.15
N ILE A 158 56.63 -32.16 9.57
CA ILE A 158 57.84 -31.79 8.83
C ILE A 158 57.39 -31.46 7.39
N ASN A 159 57.38 -30.18 7.02
CA ASN A 159 57.22 -29.77 5.64
C ASN A 159 58.52 -30.07 4.88
N ALA A 160 58.54 -31.17 4.12
CA ALA A 160 59.64 -31.48 3.20
C ALA A 160 59.49 -30.64 1.93
N PHE A 161 60.43 -29.72 1.67
CA PHE A 161 60.60 -29.08 0.37
C PHE A 161 61.48 -29.98 -0.49
N ILE A 162 60.89 -30.64 -1.48
CA ILE A 162 61.60 -31.48 -2.44
C ILE A 162 61.57 -30.81 -3.82
N ILE A 163 62.73 -30.26 -4.22
CA ILE A 163 63.02 -29.71 -5.55
C ILE A 163 63.46 -30.87 -6.44
N HIS A 164 62.70 -31.23 -7.48
CA HIS A 164 63.18 -32.20 -8.49
C HIS A 164 63.13 -31.63 -9.92
N TYR A 165 64.33 -31.36 -10.45
CA TYR A 165 64.62 -31.36 -11.88
C TYR A 165 64.59 -32.83 -12.40
N ILE A 166 64.09 -33.06 -13.62
CA ILE A 166 63.81 -34.40 -14.22
C ILE A 166 65.12 -35.20 -14.38
N GLU A 167 65.20 -36.45 -13.94
CA GLU A 167 65.06 -37.66 -14.78
C GLU A 167 64.82 -38.90 -13.90
N ASN A 168 63.57 -39.40 -13.81
CA ASN A 168 63.12 -40.79 -13.51
C ASN A 168 61.64 -40.82 -13.02
N PRO A 169 60.94 -41.99 -13.00
CA PRO A 169 59.48 -42.17 -13.16
C PRO A 169 58.50 -41.60 -12.12
N GLU A 170 58.90 -40.70 -11.22
CA GLU A 170 58.07 -40.27 -10.08
C GLU A 170 57.16 -39.04 -10.36
N LYS A 171 57.32 -38.36 -11.52
CA LYS A 171 56.63 -37.09 -11.83
C LYS A 171 55.15 -37.21 -12.21
N GLY A 172 54.76 -38.25 -12.95
CA GLY A 172 53.35 -38.48 -13.27
C GLY A 172 52.53 -38.75 -12.02
N MET A 173 53.13 -39.42 -11.03
CA MET A 173 52.46 -39.79 -9.78
C MET A 173 52.24 -38.64 -8.82
N ALA A 174 53.22 -37.76 -8.63
CA ALA A 174 53.01 -36.54 -7.86
C ALA A 174 51.97 -35.59 -8.50
N TYR A 175 51.86 -35.57 -9.84
CA TYR A 175 50.86 -34.76 -10.56
C TYR A 175 49.43 -35.27 -10.34
N ILE A 176 49.21 -36.57 -10.52
CA ILE A 176 47.90 -37.19 -10.28
C ILE A 176 47.53 -37.12 -8.79
N ASP A 177 48.46 -37.38 -7.86
CA ASP A 177 48.20 -37.27 -6.41
C ASP A 177 47.77 -35.84 -6.04
N ASN A 178 48.35 -34.82 -6.66
CA ASN A 178 47.94 -33.44 -6.45
C ASN A 178 46.51 -33.20 -6.97
N ILE A 179 46.19 -33.70 -8.17
CA ILE A 179 44.85 -33.56 -8.74
C ILE A 179 43.80 -34.30 -7.89
N ILE A 180 44.08 -35.52 -7.43
CA ILE A 180 43.19 -36.32 -6.57
C ILE A 180 42.94 -35.60 -5.24
N ASN A 181 43.99 -35.09 -4.60
CA ASN A 181 43.87 -34.47 -3.28
C ASN A 181 43.22 -33.09 -3.33
N ASN A 182 43.44 -32.32 -4.40
CA ASN A 182 42.91 -30.96 -4.53
C ASN A 182 41.57 -30.90 -5.26
N ASN A 183 41.24 -31.91 -6.07
CA ASN A 183 40.00 -31.99 -6.84
C ASN A 183 39.41 -33.42 -6.76
N PRO A 184 39.08 -33.94 -5.56
CA PRO A 184 38.43 -35.25 -5.46
C PRO A 184 37.06 -35.21 -6.14
N PHE A 185 36.75 -36.22 -6.95
CA PHE A 185 35.43 -36.35 -7.55
C PHE A 185 34.50 -37.13 -6.63
N ASP A 186 33.35 -36.54 -6.32
CA ASP A 186 32.25 -37.21 -5.64
C ASP A 186 30.96 -36.98 -6.44
N ALA A 187 30.48 -38.03 -7.11
CA ALA A 187 29.28 -37.98 -7.94
C ALA A 187 28.04 -37.49 -7.14
N SER A 188 28.00 -37.73 -5.82
CA SER A 188 26.88 -37.30 -4.97
C SER A 188 26.73 -35.78 -4.86
N GLN A 189 27.81 -35.03 -5.13
CA GLN A 189 27.80 -33.57 -5.17
C GLN A 189 27.24 -33.01 -6.49
N TYR A 190 27.07 -33.86 -7.50
CA TYR A 190 26.60 -33.49 -8.84
C TYR A 190 25.32 -34.26 -9.21
N PRO A 191 24.17 -33.96 -8.58
CA PRO A 191 22.93 -34.70 -8.83
C PRO A 191 22.51 -34.58 -10.30
N VAL A 192 22.22 -35.71 -10.95
CA VAL A 192 21.91 -35.79 -12.39
C VAL A 192 20.43 -35.58 -12.71
N GLY A 193 20.12 -34.84 -13.76
CA GLY A 193 18.73 -34.52 -14.10
C GLY A 193 18.60 -33.44 -15.18
N THR A 194 17.38 -33.24 -15.67
CA THR A 194 17.08 -32.27 -16.75
C THR A 194 16.50 -30.95 -16.24
N ALA A 195 16.33 -30.80 -14.91
CA ALA A 195 15.76 -29.62 -14.26
C ALA A 195 16.87 -28.70 -13.71
N GLY A 196 16.54 -27.42 -13.50
CA GLY A 196 17.49 -26.45 -12.93
C GLY A 196 18.05 -26.92 -11.59
N GLY A 197 19.38 -26.86 -11.44
CA GLY A 197 20.10 -27.35 -10.25
C GLY A 197 20.62 -28.78 -10.34
N TYR A 198 20.36 -29.49 -11.45
CA TYR A 198 20.93 -30.81 -11.76
C TYR A 198 21.92 -30.73 -12.93
N TYR A 199 22.90 -31.63 -12.97
CA TYR A 199 23.92 -31.72 -14.01
C TYR A 199 23.51 -32.70 -15.12
N PRO A 200 23.91 -32.47 -16.40
CA PRO A 200 23.71 -33.46 -17.45
C PRO A 200 24.38 -34.78 -17.06
N GLU A 201 23.62 -35.87 -17.06
CA GLU A 201 24.11 -37.22 -16.72
C GLU A 201 25.37 -37.58 -17.53
N THR A 202 25.41 -37.19 -18.80
CA THR A 202 26.56 -37.43 -19.68
C THR A 202 27.84 -36.71 -19.25
N LEU A 203 27.75 -35.54 -18.61
CA LEU A 203 28.93 -34.79 -18.14
C LEU A 203 29.41 -35.31 -16.78
N VAL A 204 28.47 -35.66 -15.89
CA VAL A 204 28.81 -36.26 -14.58
C VAL A 204 29.47 -37.61 -14.79
N ALA A 205 28.90 -38.45 -15.66
CA ALA A 205 29.47 -39.75 -16.01
C ALA A 205 30.85 -39.60 -16.67
N ALA A 206 31.06 -38.62 -17.56
CA ALA A 206 32.36 -38.39 -18.19
C ALA A 206 33.44 -37.93 -17.19
N ALA A 207 33.07 -37.10 -16.21
CA ALA A 207 33.99 -36.68 -15.16
C ALA A 207 34.31 -37.84 -14.19
N GLU A 208 33.31 -38.66 -13.85
CA GLU A 208 33.48 -39.86 -13.04
C GLU A 208 34.38 -40.89 -13.73
N GLU A 209 34.14 -41.14 -15.02
CA GLU A 209 34.95 -42.05 -15.83
C GLU A 209 36.39 -41.54 -15.94
N ALA A 210 36.61 -40.26 -16.25
CA ALA A 210 37.95 -39.69 -16.32
C ALA A 210 38.68 -39.69 -14.96
N TYR A 211 37.95 -39.50 -13.85
CA TYR A 211 38.50 -39.59 -12.50
C TYR A 211 38.91 -41.02 -12.16
N ASN A 212 38.05 -42.00 -12.47
CA ASN A 212 38.32 -43.40 -12.23
C ASN A 212 39.45 -43.93 -13.12
N ASP A 213 39.51 -43.52 -14.39
CA ASP A 213 40.62 -43.84 -15.30
C ASP A 213 41.95 -43.30 -14.72
N MET A 214 41.94 -42.05 -14.23
CA MET A 214 43.10 -41.46 -13.58
C MET A 214 43.51 -42.23 -12.31
N LEU A 215 42.56 -42.67 -11.47
CA LEU A 215 42.81 -43.52 -10.29
C LEU A 215 43.36 -44.91 -10.68
N ASP A 216 42.83 -45.54 -11.72
CA ASP A 216 43.31 -46.84 -12.20
C ASP A 216 44.75 -46.75 -12.73
N TRP A 217 45.11 -45.64 -13.38
CA TRP A 217 46.49 -45.37 -13.79
C TRP A 217 47.45 -45.14 -12.60
N GLN A 218 46.96 -44.53 -11.51
CA GLN A 218 47.70 -44.38 -10.25
C GLN A 218 48.09 -45.74 -9.64
N VAL A 219 47.26 -46.77 -9.83
CA VAL A 219 47.48 -48.10 -9.25
C VAL A 219 48.23 -49.05 -10.21
N SER A 220 48.01 -48.92 -11.53
CA SER A 220 48.53 -49.89 -12.52
C SER A 220 49.98 -49.63 -12.98
N GLY A 221 50.48 -48.38 -12.87
CA GLY A 221 51.84 -48.00 -13.24
C GLY A 221 52.07 -47.96 -14.76
N GLY A 222 52.41 -46.78 -15.30
CA GLY A 222 52.54 -46.52 -16.74
C GLY A 222 53.64 -45.51 -17.10
N SER A 223 53.65 -45.02 -18.35
CA SER A 223 54.58 -43.95 -18.74
C SER A 223 54.12 -42.61 -18.14
N ASN A 224 55.06 -41.70 -17.83
CA ASN A 224 54.73 -40.39 -17.26
C ASN A 224 53.81 -39.56 -18.19
N ASP A 225 53.93 -39.72 -19.50
CA ASP A 225 53.13 -38.97 -20.48
C ASP A 225 51.66 -39.43 -20.47
N ASP A 226 51.42 -40.73 -20.29
CA ASP A 226 50.08 -41.30 -20.19
C ASP A 226 49.40 -40.90 -18.86
N LEU A 227 50.18 -40.84 -17.77
CA LEU A 227 49.70 -40.37 -16.45
C LEU A 227 49.29 -38.89 -16.49
N ILE A 228 50.11 -38.03 -17.11
CA ILE A 228 49.78 -36.61 -17.26
C ILE A 228 48.56 -36.43 -18.17
N ALA A 229 48.45 -37.20 -19.26
CA ALA A 229 47.31 -37.16 -20.15
C ALA A 229 45.98 -37.56 -19.46
N ALA A 230 46.00 -38.57 -18.57
CA ALA A 230 44.83 -38.95 -17.79
C ALA A 230 44.41 -37.86 -16.78
N GLY A 231 45.38 -37.23 -16.10
CA GLY A 231 45.12 -36.08 -15.22
C GLY A 231 44.55 -34.87 -15.95
N ASP A 232 45.09 -34.54 -17.14
CA ASP A 232 44.60 -33.44 -17.97
C ASP A 232 43.20 -33.72 -18.54
N ALA A 233 42.92 -34.98 -18.91
CA ALA A 233 41.60 -35.41 -19.36
C ALA A 233 40.57 -35.27 -18.23
N TYR A 234 40.90 -35.67 -17.00
CA TYR A 234 40.04 -35.46 -15.84
C TYR A 234 39.82 -33.97 -15.54
N LEU A 235 40.87 -33.13 -15.55
CA LEU A 235 40.71 -31.68 -15.37
C LEU A 235 39.86 -31.03 -16.47
N ALA A 236 39.98 -31.50 -17.71
CA ALA A 236 39.14 -31.04 -18.81
C ALA A 236 37.68 -31.49 -18.66
N ALA A 237 37.44 -32.73 -18.23
CA ALA A 237 36.10 -33.24 -17.94
C ALA A 237 35.46 -32.52 -16.75
N LEU A 238 36.22 -32.24 -15.69
CA LEU A 238 35.80 -31.48 -14.53
C LEU A 238 35.45 -30.03 -14.92
N LYS A 239 36.28 -29.40 -15.75
CA LYS A 239 36.00 -28.06 -16.29
C LYS A 239 34.74 -28.07 -17.16
N ALA A 240 34.57 -29.06 -18.03
CA ALA A 240 33.37 -29.20 -18.85
C ALA A 240 32.11 -29.46 -18.01
N LEU A 241 32.22 -30.20 -16.91
CA LEU A 241 31.14 -30.39 -15.94
C LEU A 241 30.78 -29.08 -15.22
N GLN A 242 31.78 -28.29 -14.82
CA GLN A 242 31.60 -26.96 -14.21
C GLN A 242 30.99 -25.95 -15.19
N GLU A 243 31.42 -25.95 -16.46
CA GLU A 243 30.90 -25.09 -17.52
C GLU A 243 29.55 -25.56 -18.08
N GLY A 244 29.25 -26.86 -17.96
CA GLY A 244 28.01 -27.51 -18.39
C GLY A 244 26.85 -27.37 -17.40
N GLN A 245 27.01 -26.55 -16.36
CA GLN A 245 25.95 -26.16 -15.45
C GLN A 245 24.82 -25.50 -16.27
N TYR A 246 23.65 -26.16 -16.34
CA TYR A 246 22.47 -25.50 -16.92
C TYR A 246 22.21 -24.21 -16.12
N PRO A 247 22.00 -23.04 -16.77
CA PRO A 247 21.44 -21.90 -16.07
C PRO A 247 20.13 -22.38 -15.42
N ILE A 248 19.95 -22.08 -14.13
CA ILE A 248 18.74 -22.44 -13.38
C ILE A 248 17.53 -21.90 -14.15
N VAL A 249 16.79 -22.77 -14.83
CA VAL A 249 15.46 -22.44 -15.34
C VAL A 249 14.48 -22.76 -14.22
N VAL A 250 14.24 -21.79 -13.33
CA VAL A 250 13.05 -21.83 -12.47
C VAL A 250 11.83 -21.79 -13.39
N THR A 251 10.87 -22.67 -13.17
CA THR A 251 9.64 -22.73 -13.97
C THR A 251 8.43 -22.46 -13.07
N ALA A 252 7.28 -22.16 -13.68
CA ALA A 252 6.05 -22.07 -12.92
C ALA A 252 5.65 -23.46 -12.41
N GLY A 253 5.19 -23.54 -11.16
CA GLY A 253 4.92 -24.83 -10.50
C GLY A 253 4.78 -24.70 -8.98
N ASN A 254 4.59 -25.83 -8.30
CA ASN A 254 4.46 -25.89 -6.85
C ASN A 254 5.78 -26.28 -6.22
N TYR A 255 6.17 -25.60 -5.14
CA TYR A 255 7.49 -25.71 -4.53
C TYR A 255 7.42 -25.67 -3.00
N TYR A 256 8.40 -26.34 -2.39
CA TYR A 256 8.89 -26.02 -1.05
C TYR A 256 10.08 -25.05 -1.18
N ILE A 257 10.14 -24.02 -0.32
CA ILE A 257 11.18 -22.97 -0.39
C ILE A 257 12.01 -22.99 0.90
N LEU A 258 13.32 -23.23 0.77
CA LEU A 258 14.29 -23.37 1.88
C LEU A 258 15.31 -22.22 1.89
N ASN A 259 15.86 -21.87 3.07
CA ASN A 259 16.95 -20.88 3.23
C ASN A 259 18.24 -21.52 3.80
N ALA A 260 19.42 -21.03 3.37
CA ALA A 260 20.73 -21.63 3.67
C ALA A 260 21.48 -21.11 4.92
N ARG A 261 20.86 -20.32 5.81
CA ARG A 261 21.62 -19.60 6.86
C ARG A 261 22.37 -20.55 7.83
N ASN A 262 23.71 -20.52 7.78
CA ASN A 262 24.70 -21.17 8.69
C ASN A 262 24.95 -22.69 8.55
N GLY A 263 24.80 -23.28 7.37
CA GLY A 263 25.16 -24.71 7.16
C GLY A 263 24.13 -25.70 7.68
N ASP A 264 23.16 -25.24 8.47
CA ASP A 264 21.91 -25.92 8.77
C ASP A 264 20.79 -25.25 7.94
N ALA A 265 20.04 -26.02 7.15
CA ALA A 265 18.93 -25.49 6.35
C ALA A 265 17.81 -24.99 7.29
N ASN A 266 17.45 -23.71 7.19
CA ASN A 266 16.35 -23.11 7.97
C ASN A 266 15.13 -22.88 7.06
N GLU A 267 13.94 -23.16 7.58
CA GLU A 267 12.69 -23.13 6.81
C GLU A 267 12.08 -21.73 6.70
N VAL A 268 11.27 -21.53 5.66
CA VAL A 268 10.36 -20.38 5.53
C VAL A 268 9.05 -20.74 6.21
N ILE A 269 8.83 -20.19 7.40
CA ILE A 269 7.71 -20.51 8.28
C ILE A 269 6.65 -19.41 8.17
N PRO A 270 5.41 -19.64 7.73
CA PRO A 270 4.34 -18.69 7.99
C PRO A 270 4.07 -18.62 9.49
N ASP A 271 4.13 -17.42 10.07
CA ASP A 271 3.68 -17.20 11.44
C ASP A 271 2.16 -17.27 11.49
N LEU A 272 1.64 -18.30 12.17
CA LEU A 272 0.21 -18.48 12.40
C LEU A 272 -0.26 -17.79 13.70
N THR A 273 0.61 -17.08 14.43
CA THR A 273 0.31 -16.55 15.77
C THR A 273 -0.11 -15.07 15.80
N ILE A 274 -0.14 -14.36 14.66
CA ILE A 274 -0.42 -12.92 14.62
C ILE A 274 -1.79 -12.64 13.94
N GLU A 275 -2.67 -11.97 14.68
CA GLU A 275 -4.09 -11.67 14.41
C GLU A 275 -4.44 -10.87 13.12
N THR A 276 -3.47 -10.57 12.23
CA THR A 276 -3.65 -9.62 11.11
C THR A 276 -3.18 -10.10 9.74
N GLY A 277 -2.76 -11.35 9.60
CA GLY A 277 -2.47 -11.92 8.28
C GLY A 277 -1.36 -12.95 8.31
N VAL A 278 -1.29 -13.70 7.21
CA VAL A 278 -0.24 -14.69 6.96
C VAL A 278 1.09 -13.96 6.83
N ASN A 279 1.93 -14.02 7.84
CA ASN A 279 3.26 -13.44 7.80
C ASN A 279 4.26 -14.52 7.43
N VAL A 280 5.25 -14.21 6.61
CA VAL A 280 6.35 -15.14 6.31
C VAL A 280 7.49 -14.88 7.32
N LEU A 281 8.09 -15.93 7.88
CA LEU A 281 9.25 -15.89 8.78
C LEU A 281 10.37 -16.74 8.19
N SER A 282 11.63 -16.39 8.46
CA SER A 282 12.67 -17.40 8.70
C SER A 282 13.16 -17.18 10.12
N THR A 283 13.26 -18.23 10.94
CA THR A 283 13.73 -18.07 12.31
C THR A 283 15.25 -18.04 12.35
N ALA A 284 15.84 -16.95 12.84
CA ALA A 284 17.20 -16.99 13.38
C ALA A 284 17.14 -17.27 14.88
N GLY A 285 17.45 -18.50 15.28
CA GLY A 285 17.55 -18.87 16.68
C GLY A 285 17.60 -20.37 16.88
N ASN A 286 18.34 -20.79 17.90
CA ASN A 286 18.68 -22.18 18.23
C ASN A 286 17.46 -22.99 18.75
N TYR A 287 16.38 -23.07 17.98
CA TYR A 287 15.25 -23.98 18.25
C TYR A 287 15.53 -25.32 17.57
N ALA A 288 16.40 -26.12 18.18
CA ALA A 288 16.75 -27.48 17.75
C ALA A 288 15.59 -28.50 17.89
N GLY A 289 14.33 -28.06 17.85
CA GLY A 289 13.16 -28.89 18.14
C GLY A 289 12.30 -29.25 16.92
N TRP A 290 12.11 -28.35 15.96
CA TRP A 290 10.94 -28.38 15.06
C TRP A 290 11.24 -28.17 13.57
N ALA A 291 12.46 -28.48 13.11
CA ALA A 291 12.73 -28.56 11.67
C ALA A 291 12.48 -30.01 11.19
N PRO A 292 11.50 -30.28 10.31
CA PRO A 292 11.49 -31.51 9.54
C PRO A 292 12.83 -31.60 8.78
N ASN A 293 13.52 -32.74 8.89
CA ASN A 293 14.71 -32.99 8.08
C ASN A 293 14.38 -32.78 6.60
N VAL A 294 15.33 -32.29 5.79
CA VAL A 294 15.18 -32.10 4.33
C VAL A 294 14.69 -33.36 3.59
N THR A 295 14.79 -34.54 4.22
CA THR A 295 14.23 -35.82 3.75
C THR A 295 12.70 -35.94 3.85
N THR A 296 12.02 -35.11 4.65
CA THR A 296 10.54 -35.07 4.80
C THR A 296 9.87 -34.04 3.86
N ALA A 297 10.65 -33.21 3.16
CA ALA A 297 10.14 -32.22 2.21
C ALA A 297 9.66 -32.83 0.87
N GLN A 298 9.64 -34.17 0.75
CA GLN A 298 9.21 -34.90 -0.45
C GLN A 298 8.17 -36.00 -0.16
N ASP A 299 7.59 -36.05 1.04
CA ASP A 299 6.60 -37.07 1.43
C ASP A 299 5.29 -36.48 1.97
N GLU A 300 4.36 -37.38 2.35
CA GLU A 300 3.04 -37.08 2.91
C GLU A 300 3.05 -36.28 4.24
N ASN A 301 4.23 -36.01 4.82
CA ASN A 301 4.39 -35.31 6.10
C ASN A 301 4.79 -33.83 5.98
N ALA A 302 4.89 -33.28 4.76
CA ALA A 302 5.15 -31.85 4.57
C ALA A 302 3.99 -31.00 5.12
N GLN A 303 4.27 -29.97 5.90
CA GLN A 303 3.25 -29.13 6.51
C GLN A 303 2.61 -28.18 5.47
N PRO A 304 1.28 -28.13 5.34
CA PRO A 304 0.59 -27.35 4.29
C PRO A 304 0.88 -25.85 4.27
N ALA A 305 1.21 -25.26 5.41
CA ALA A 305 1.54 -23.84 5.52
C ALA A 305 2.78 -23.47 4.69
N TYR A 306 3.71 -24.40 4.48
CA TYR A 306 5.01 -24.16 3.84
C TYR A 306 5.01 -24.36 2.31
N LEU A 307 3.84 -24.60 1.71
CA LEU A 307 3.72 -24.90 0.28
C LEU A 307 3.42 -23.63 -0.52
N TRP A 308 4.18 -23.43 -1.59
CA TRP A 308 4.13 -22.23 -2.43
C TRP A 308 3.92 -22.58 -3.91
N THR A 309 3.22 -21.73 -4.64
CA THR A 309 3.10 -21.78 -6.09
C THR A 309 3.88 -20.61 -6.70
N LEU A 310 4.76 -20.91 -7.65
CA LEU A 310 5.35 -19.93 -8.55
C LEU A 310 4.47 -19.81 -9.79
N GLU A 311 3.87 -18.65 -9.99
CA GLU A 311 3.11 -18.33 -11.19
C GLU A 311 3.94 -17.42 -12.10
N ALA A 312 4.03 -17.71 -13.39
CA ALA A 312 4.77 -16.85 -14.32
C ALA A 312 4.14 -15.44 -14.39
N ALA A 313 4.93 -14.41 -14.12
CA ALA A 313 4.59 -13.02 -14.36
C ALA A 313 5.00 -12.59 -15.79
N ASN A 314 6.13 -13.10 -16.25
CA ASN A 314 6.64 -13.03 -17.63
C ASN A 314 7.68 -14.16 -17.84
N ASP A 315 8.46 -14.11 -18.92
CA ASP A 315 9.43 -15.15 -19.27
C ASP A 315 10.56 -15.35 -18.23
N THR A 316 10.80 -14.38 -17.34
CA THR A 316 11.93 -14.40 -16.38
C THR A 316 11.54 -14.10 -14.93
N ALA A 317 10.31 -13.69 -14.66
CA ALA A 317 9.82 -13.32 -13.34
C ALA A 317 8.54 -14.07 -12.94
N PHE A 318 8.35 -14.26 -11.64
CA PHE A 318 7.28 -15.05 -11.03
C PHE A 318 6.58 -14.28 -9.92
N TYR A 319 5.27 -14.50 -9.78
CA TYR A 319 4.54 -14.23 -8.56
C TYR A 319 4.68 -15.44 -7.62
N ILE A 320 4.79 -15.19 -6.31
CA ILE A 320 4.86 -16.24 -5.29
C ILE A 320 3.54 -16.24 -4.51
N LYS A 321 2.79 -17.34 -4.59
CA LYS A 321 1.48 -17.53 -3.93
C LYS A 321 1.58 -18.62 -2.88
N SER A 322 0.98 -18.44 -1.71
CA SER A 322 0.83 -19.55 -0.76
C SER A 322 -0.34 -20.45 -1.15
N ILE A 323 -0.14 -21.77 -1.12
CA ILE A 323 -1.18 -22.75 -1.45
C ILE A 323 -2.26 -22.82 -0.35
N ALA A 324 -1.85 -22.77 0.92
CA ALA A 324 -2.76 -22.85 2.05
C ALA A 324 -3.63 -21.61 2.19
N PHE A 325 -3.09 -20.43 1.92
CA PHE A 325 -3.81 -19.18 2.14
C PHE A 325 -4.43 -18.59 0.88
N ASP A 326 -4.03 -19.08 -0.29
CA ASP A 326 -4.44 -18.56 -1.60
C ASP A 326 -4.13 -17.06 -1.82
N LYS A 327 -3.06 -16.56 -1.19
CA LYS A 327 -2.63 -15.15 -1.28
C LYS A 327 -1.19 -15.01 -1.78
N TYR A 328 -0.89 -13.87 -2.41
CA TYR A 328 0.39 -13.53 -3.01
C TYR A 328 1.26 -12.68 -2.08
N ILE A 329 2.59 -12.73 -2.27
CA ILE A 329 3.51 -11.78 -1.65
C ILE A 329 3.33 -10.40 -2.32
N PRO A 330 3.02 -9.31 -1.59
CA PRO A 330 2.74 -8.00 -2.18
C PRO A 330 4.01 -7.23 -2.57
N HIS A 331 3.84 -6.16 -3.33
CA HIS A 331 4.87 -5.14 -3.54
C HIS A 331 5.23 -4.43 -2.23
N ILE A 332 6.53 -4.21 -1.97
CA ILE A 332 7.03 -3.64 -0.72
C ILE A 332 7.70 -2.30 -1.01
N THR A 333 7.23 -1.23 -0.38
CA THR A 333 7.76 0.14 -0.56
C THR A 333 8.63 0.63 0.62
N GLY A 334 9.01 -0.24 1.56
CA GLY A 334 9.84 0.11 2.72
C GLY A 334 10.21 -1.08 3.62
N ALA A 335 11.11 -0.87 4.59
CA ALA A 335 11.54 -1.89 5.55
C ALA A 335 10.45 -2.16 6.60
N ASN A 336 9.48 -3.02 6.28
CA ASN A 336 8.39 -3.38 7.18
C ASN A 336 8.70 -4.66 7.98
N ARG A 337 8.27 -4.68 9.26
CA ARG A 337 8.52 -5.76 10.22
C ARG A 337 7.63 -7.01 10.00
N VAL A 338 6.57 -6.87 9.20
CA VAL A 338 5.46 -7.83 9.01
C VAL A 338 4.97 -7.68 7.56
N LEU A 339 4.78 -8.79 6.84
CA LEU A 339 4.30 -8.78 5.44
C LEU A 339 2.90 -9.41 5.36
N THR A 340 1.88 -8.60 5.15
CA THR A 340 0.51 -9.06 4.89
C THR A 340 0.38 -9.54 3.45
N LEU A 341 0.07 -10.82 3.21
CA LEU A 341 -0.19 -11.33 1.86
C LEU A 341 -1.42 -10.65 1.21
N THR A 342 -1.38 -10.45 -0.11
CA THR A 342 -2.46 -9.82 -0.90
C THR A 342 -3.27 -10.86 -1.66
N GLU A 343 -4.59 -10.72 -1.69
CA GLU A 343 -5.48 -11.48 -2.58
C GLU A 343 -5.40 -10.96 -4.02
N GLU A 344 -5.19 -9.65 -4.16
CA GLU A 344 -5.10 -8.97 -5.45
C GLU A 344 -3.74 -9.20 -6.11
N LYS A 345 -3.76 -9.91 -7.23
CA LYS A 345 -2.57 -10.22 -8.04
C LYS A 345 -1.90 -8.96 -8.61
N GLU A 346 -2.66 -7.88 -8.84
CA GLU A 346 -2.12 -6.59 -9.28
C GLU A 346 -1.19 -5.92 -8.25
N ASN A 347 -1.40 -6.24 -6.96
CA ASN A 347 -0.57 -5.75 -5.87
C ASN A 347 0.59 -6.71 -5.54
N ALA A 348 0.72 -7.84 -6.25
CA ALA A 348 1.74 -8.85 -6.00
C ALA A 348 3.12 -8.43 -6.55
N ALA A 349 4.17 -8.72 -5.78
CA ALA A 349 5.55 -8.52 -6.22
C ALA A 349 5.98 -9.55 -7.25
N LYS A 350 6.85 -9.13 -8.16
CA LYS A 350 7.47 -9.98 -9.18
C LYS A 350 8.89 -10.34 -8.75
N PHE A 351 9.22 -11.62 -8.79
CA PHE A 351 10.51 -12.15 -8.36
C PHE A 351 11.23 -12.85 -9.50
N TYR A 352 12.53 -12.59 -9.66
CA TYR A 352 13.40 -13.39 -10.53
C TYR A 352 14.44 -14.13 -9.70
N PHE A 353 14.87 -15.28 -10.21
CA PHE A 353 15.76 -16.21 -9.54
C PHE A 353 17.06 -16.37 -10.33
N ASN A 354 18.20 -16.24 -9.66
CA ASN A 354 19.53 -16.39 -10.27
C ASN A 354 20.32 -17.52 -9.62
N THR A 355 21.24 -18.14 -10.36
CA THR A 355 22.21 -19.12 -9.81
C THR A 355 23.00 -18.56 -8.65
N SER A 356 23.01 -19.29 -7.53
CA SER A 356 23.87 -19.01 -6.39
C SER A 356 25.33 -19.33 -6.73
N SER A 357 26.25 -18.40 -6.43
CA SER A 357 27.69 -18.61 -6.62
C SER A 357 28.34 -19.42 -5.49
N ASN A 358 27.73 -19.48 -4.28
CA ASN A 358 28.37 -20.09 -3.11
C ASN A 358 27.81 -21.48 -2.75
N TYR A 359 26.67 -21.91 -3.32
CA TYR A 359 26.14 -23.26 -3.14
C TYR A 359 25.56 -23.80 -4.46
N PRO A 360 26.17 -24.82 -5.09
CA PRO A 360 25.61 -25.52 -6.24
C PRO A 360 24.19 -26.04 -5.96
N GLY A 361 23.25 -25.82 -6.88
CA GLY A 361 21.84 -26.23 -6.72
C GLY A 361 20.94 -25.24 -5.95
N TRP A 362 21.45 -24.09 -5.50
CA TRP A 362 20.68 -23.03 -4.83
C TRP A 362 20.48 -21.80 -5.74
N VAL A 363 19.45 -21.01 -5.47
CA VAL A 363 19.09 -19.75 -6.15
C VAL A 363 19.27 -18.54 -5.23
N THR A 364 19.44 -17.37 -5.82
CA THR A 364 19.26 -16.07 -5.16
C THR A 364 17.97 -15.43 -5.69
N VAL A 365 17.23 -14.75 -4.82
CA VAL A 365 15.93 -14.15 -5.16
C VAL A 365 16.06 -12.64 -5.25
N ARG A 366 15.46 -12.03 -6.28
CA ARG A 366 15.44 -10.58 -6.47
C ARG A 366 14.07 -10.08 -6.90
N ASN A 367 13.68 -8.89 -6.44
CA ASN A 367 12.44 -8.23 -6.86
C ASN A 367 12.66 -7.49 -8.19
N ALA A 368 11.78 -7.74 -9.18
CA ALA A 368 11.89 -7.25 -10.56
C ALA A 368 11.56 -5.76 -10.74
N GLU A 369 10.86 -5.12 -9.80
CA GLU A 369 10.38 -3.74 -9.96
C GLU A 369 11.35 -2.68 -9.40
N ILE A 370 12.53 -3.09 -8.92
CA ILE A 370 13.64 -2.20 -8.52
C ILE A 370 14.60 -2.02 -9.70
N GLU A 371 14.09 -1.61 -10.87
CA GLU A 371 14.90 -1.16 -12.00
C GLU A 371 14.76 0.36 -12.16
N GLY A 372 15.85 1.10 -11.88
CA GLY A 372 15.89 2.57 -12.10
C GLY A 372 16.65 3.40 -11.08
N ILE A 373 17.16 2.80 -9.99
CA ILE A 373 17.98 3.49 -8.99
C ILE A 373 19.44 3.15 -9.25
N GLY A 374 20.24 4.12 -9.71
CA GLY A 374 21.68 3.95 -9.94
C GLY A 374 22.40 3.49 -8.68
N GLU A 375 23.45 2.67 -8.85
CA GLU A 375 24.23 2.03 -7.76
C GLU A 375 23.41 1.73 -6.51
N ILE A 376 22.72 0.59 -6.53
CA ILE A 376 21.91 0.07 -5.41
C ILE A 376 22.82 -0.11 -4.18
N THR A 377 22.88 0.91 -3.32
CA THR A 377 23.28 0.76 -1.91
C THR A 377 22.09 0.43 -1.01
N ASP A 378 20.87 0.53 -1.53
CA ASP A 378 19.63 0.12 -0.85
C ASP A 378 19.21 -1.28 -1.31
N TYR A 379 19.86 -2.27 -0.72
CA TYR A 379 19.39 -3.65 -0.71
C TYR A 379 17.92 -3.67 -0.29
N ALA A 380 17.09 -4.47 -0.96
CA ALA A 380 15.80 -4.86 -0.41
C ALA A 380 16.05 -5.79 0.80
N TYR A 381 16.47 -5.20 1.91
CA TYR A 381 16.65 -5.87 3.18
C TYR A 381 15.27 -6.19 3.75
N LEU A 382 14.85 -7.45 3.66
CA LEU A 382 13.86 -8.00 4.58
C LEU A 382 14.55 -8.32 5.91
N TYR A 383 14.99 -7.28 6.63
CA TYR A 383 15.69 -7.37 7.90
C TYR A 383 14.76 -6.90 9.03
N SER A 384 14.33 -7.80 9.92
CA SER A 384 13.79 -7.37 11.21
C SER A 384 14.95 -7.22 12.22
N TYR A 385 15.21 -6.01 12.70
CA TYR A 385 15.97 -5.81 13.94
C TYR A 385 14.98 -5.87 15.12
N PRO A 386 15.14 -6.74 16.12
CA PRO A 386 14.48 -6.53 17.39
C PRO A 386 15.31 -5.52 18.20
N SER A 387 14.68 -4.41 18.58
CA SER A 387 15.19 -3.60 19.69
C SER A 387 15.08 -4.42 20.97
N THR A 388 16.23 -4.75 21.55
CA THR A 388 16.46 -5.01 22.98
C THR A 388 15.51 -5.98 23.67
N SER A 389 15.64 -7.28 23.40
CA SER A 389 15.63 -8.39 24.38
C SER A 389 15.31 -9.72 23.68
N SER A 390 16.27 -10.64 23.69
CA SER A 390 16.08 -12.11 23.62
C SER A 390 15.33 -12.75 22.43
N SER A 391 14.87 -12.01 21.42
CA SER A 391 13.95 -12.53 20.39
C SER A 391 14.60 -12.56 19.01
N GLY A 392 14.42 -13.66 18.26
CA GLY A 392 15.13 -13.99 17.03
C GLY A 392 14.93 -13.00 15.86
N TYR A 393 15.83 -13.05 14.88
CA TYR A 393 15.72 -12.28 13.63
C TYR A 393 14.79 -13.01 12.65
N TYR A 394 13.87 -12.28 12.00
CA TYR A 394 12.99 -12.79 10.94
C TYR A 394 13.37 -12.19 9.57
N THR A 395 13.56 -13.06 8.56
CA THR A 395 13.89 -12.64 7.17
C THR A 395 13.03 -13.41 6.15
N VAL A 396 12.25 -12.71 5.32
CA VAL A 396 11.35 -13.36 4.34
C VAL A 396 12.08 -13.77 3.06
N LEU A 397 12.78 -12.85 2.40
CA LEU A 397 13.61 -13.10 1.22
C LEU A 397 14.78 -12.10 1.23
N ASN A 398 16.02 -12.56 1.41
CA ASN A 398 17.20 -11.68 1.37
C ASN A 398 17.76 -11.65 -0.05
N ALA A 399 17.83 -10.47 -0.65
CA ALA A 399 18.45 -10.22 -1.95
C ALA A 399 19.88 -9.68 -1.76
N GLY A 400 20.88 -10.56 -1.82
CA GLY A 400 22.29 -10.22 -1.64
C GLY A 400 23.23 -11.37 -2.08
N ASN A 401 24.54 -11.16 -1.97
CA ASN A 401 25.57 -12.18 -2.25
C ASN A 401 26.08 -12.91 -0.98
N THR A 402 25.47 -12.62 0.18
CA THR A 402 25.79 -13.23 1.48
C THR A 402 25.14 -14.60 1.66
N TYR A 403 25.67 -15.46 2.53
CA TYR A 403 25.10 -16.78 2.89
C TYR A 403 23.58 -16.75 3.22
N ALA A 404 23.09 -15.65 3.81
CA ALA A 404 21.68 -15.49 4.18
C ALA A 404 20.71 -15.26 2.99
N ALA A 405 21.24 -15.07 1.77
CA ALA A 405 20.48 -14.74 0.56
C ALA A 405 20.33 -15.92 -0.42
N GLN A 406 20.63 -17.14 0.04
CA GLN A 406 20.63 -18.34 -0.77
C GLN A 406 19.43 -19.22 -0.42
N TRP A 407 18.66 -19.57 -1.45
CA TRP A 407 17.38 -20.23 -1.36
C TRP A 407 17.39 -21.53 -2.17
N LYS A 408 16.68 -22.57 -1.74
CA LYS A 408 16.50 -23.79 -2.53
C LYS A 408 15.02 -23.98 -2.81
N LEU A 409 14.70 -24.12 -4.09
CA LEU A 409 13.35 -24.44 -4.56
C LEU A 409 13.28 -25.95 -4.79
N VAL A 410 12.47 -26.64 -4.01
CA VAL A 410 12.24 -28.08 -4.16
C VAL A 410 10.90 -28.27 -4.87
N PRO A 411 10.86 -28.74 -6.12
CA PRO A 411 9.59 -28.93 -6.83
C PRO A 411 8.77 -30.03 -6.15
N LEU A 412 7.47 -29.79 -6.02
CA LEU A 412 6.49 -30.76 -5.52
C LEU A 412 5.93 -31.56 -6.70
N SER A 413 5.94 -32.89 -6.60
CA SER A 413 5.28 -33.74 -7.59
C SER A 413 3.76 -33.65 -7.47
N ALA A 414 3.04 -34.03 -8.54
CA ALA A 414 1.59 -34.07 -8.52
C ALA A 414 1.05 -35.06 -7.47
N GLU A 415 1.77 -36.17 -7.27
CA GLU A 415 1.43 -37.20 -6.28
C GLU A 415 1.62 -36.69 -4.84
N ALA A 416 2.70 -35.95 -4.56
CA ALA A 416 2.94 -35.36 -3.24
C ALA A 416 1.89 -34.30 -2.90
N LEU A 417 1.51 -33.47 -3.89
CA LEU A 417 0.44 -32.48 -3.70
C LEU A 417 -0.92 -33.15 -3.43
N ALA A 418 -1.24 -34.23 -4.14
CA ALA A 418 -2.47 -35.00 -3.92
C ALA A 418 -2.51 -35.64 -2.53
N ALA A 419 -1.38 -36.16 -2.04
CA ALA A 419 -1.28 -36.72 -0.68
C ALA A 419 -1.51 -35.68 0.42
N LEU A 420 -1.25 -34.40 0.14
CA LEU A 420 -1.39 -33.29 1.09
C LEU A 420 -2.73 -32.55 0.99
N GLU A 421 -3.62 -32.92 0.06
CA GLU A 421 -4.87 -32.21 -0.21
C GLU A 421 -5.75 -32.08 1.04
N ASP A 422 -5.91 -33.17 1.80
CA ASP A 422 -6.71 -33.17 3.04
C ASP A 422 -6.08 -32.30 4.13
N ASN A 423 -4.75 -32.29 4.25
CA ASN A 423 -4.04 -31.46 5.23
C ASN A 423 -4.15 -29.97 4.87
N ILE A 424 -4.00 -29.62 3.58
CA ILE A 424 -4.19 -28.25 3.06
C ILE A 424 -5.62 -27.79 3.35
N LYS A 425 -6.60 -28.66 3.10
CA LYS A 425 -8.00 -28.36 3.39
C LYS A 425 -8.25 -28.17 4.89
N ALA A 426 -7.73 -29.04 5.74
CA ALA A 426 -7.87 -28.93 7.20
C ALA A 426 -7.29 -27.61 7.74
N LEU A 427 -6.13 -27.17 7.22
CA LEU A 427 -5.55 -25.88 7.58
C LEU A 427 -6.44 -24.71 7.11
N LYS A 428 -6.93 -24.74 5.86
CA LYS A 428 -7.89 -23.74 5.34
C LYS A 428 -9.14 -23.64 6.20
N ASP A 429 -9.71 -24.78 6.58
CA ASP A 429 -10.91 -24.85 7.40
C ASP A 429 -10.67 -24.29 8.81
N SER A 430 -9.51 -24.58 9.42
CA SER A 430 -9.09 -24.03 10.72
C SER A 430 -8.92 -22.51 10.69
N LEU A 431 -8.30 -21.97 9.63
CA LEU A 431 -8.15 -20.52 9.45
C LEU A 431 -9.48 -19.82 9.25
N ALA A 432 -10.36 -20.42 8.43
CA ALA A 432 -11.72 -19.92 8.26
C ALA A 432 -12.51 -19.98 9.58
N GLN A 433 -12.24 -20.96 10.44
CA GLN A 433 -12.83 -21.04 11.77
C GLN A 433 -12.35 -19.94 12.71
N ILE A 434 -11.05 -19.62 12.70
CA ILE A 434 -10.49 -18.49 13.47
C ILE A 434 -11.14 -17.18 13.03
N GLU A 435 -11.26 -16.95 11.72
CA GLU A 435 -11.90 -15.74 11.20
C GLU A 435 -13.38 -15.63 11.59
N ARG A 436 -14.15 -16.72 11.51
CA ARG A 436 -15.55 -16.74 11.99
C ARG A 436 -15.67 -16.46 13.49
N ASN A 437 -14.76 -16.99 14.31
CA ASN A 437 -14.74 -16.70 15.74
C ASN A 437 -14.48 -15.21 16.00
N LYS A 438 -13.55 -14.59 15.26
CA LYS A 438 -13.27 -13.13 15.36
C LYS A 438 -14.47 -12.28 14.93
N GLN A 439 -15.14 -12.67 13.85
CA GLN A 439 -16.38 -12.02 13.42
C GLN A 439 -17.48 -12.15 14.48
N MET A 440 -17.58 -13.32 15.12
CA MET A 440 -18.55 -13.58 16.18
C MET A 440 -18.27 -12.70 17.40
N GLU A 441 -17.01 -12.60 17.83
CA GLU A 441 -16.60 -11.71 18.92
C GLU A 441 -16.98 -10.24 18.64
N THR A 442 -16.69 -9.76 17.42
CA THR A 442 -17.02 -8.39 16.99
C THR A 442 -18.53 -8.14 16.99
N LEU A 443 -19.30 -9.08 16.44
CA LEU A 443 -20.76 -8.96 16.34
C LEU A 443 -21.43 -9.08 17.72
N LEU A 444 -20.93 -9.94 18.61
CA LEU A 444 -21.38 -10.01 20.00
C LEU A 444 -21.16 -8.69 20.74
N GLY A 445 -20.00 -8.06 20.57
CA GLY A 445 -19.72 -6.73 21.13
C GLY A 445 -20.71 -5.67 20.63
N THR A 446 -21.02 -5.69 19.34
CA THR A 446 -22.00 -4.78 18.72
C THR A 446 -23.41 -5.02 19.27
N ALA A 447 -23.85 -6.28 19.31
CA ALA A 447 -25.17 -6.67 19.79
C ALA A 447 -25.38 -6.32 21.27
N ARG A 448 -24.41 -6.61 22.14
CA ARG A 448 -24.46 -6.25 23.57
C ARG A 448 -24.49 -4.74 23.79
N THR A 449 -23.73 -3.99 23.00
CA THR A 449 -23.72 -2.52 23.07
C THR A 449 -25.09 -1.96 22.70
N ALA A 450 -25.69 -2.43 21.61
CA ALA A 450 -27.03 -2.02 21.18
C ALA A 450 -28.11 -2.40 22.20
N GLU A 451 -28.04 -3.61 22.76
CA GLU A 451 -28.95 -4.07 23.80
C GLU A 451 -28.86 -3.19 25.06
N SER A 452 -27.63 -2.85 25.47
CA SER A 452 -27.37 -2.05 26.67
C SER A 452 -27.75 -0.58 26.50
N ALA A 453 -27.57 -0.01 25.30
CA ALA A 453 -27.90 1.39 25.02
C ALA A 453 -29.40 1.73 25.22
N GLY A 454 -30.29 0.74 25.07
CA GLY A 454 -31.72 0.92 25.35
C GLY A 454 -32.10 0.86 26.84
N LYS A 455 -31.21 0.33 27.69
CA LYS A 455 -31.46 0.13 29.13
C LYS A 455 -31.04 1.38 29.89
N SER A 456 -31.85 1.81 30.86
CA SER A 456 -31.47 2.83 31.84
C SER A 456 -31.65 2.31 33.25
N TYR A 457 -30.91 2.90 34.19
CA TYR A 457 -30.99 2.57 35.60
C TYR A 457 -31.13 3.87 36.38
N ILE A 458 -31.77 3.78 37.54
CA ILE A 458 -31.91 4.87 38.51
C ILE A 458 -30.86 4.64 39.60
N ILE A 459 -30.11 5.68 39.94
CA ILE A 459 -29.06 5.65 40.97
C ILE A 459 -29.47 6.50 42.17
N ASP A 460 -29.25 5.96 43.37
CA ASP A 460 -29.59 6.62 44.64
C ASP A 460 -28.60 6.23 45.76
N PRO A 461 -27.91 7.20 46.41
CA PRO A 461 -27.78 8.60 46.03
C PRO A 461 -26.81 8.74 44.84
N GLY A 462 -27.10 9.52 43.79
CA GLY A 462 -26.13 9.75 42.71
C GLY A 462 -26.72 10.36 41.44
N THR A 463 -25.84 10.71 40.49
CA THR A 463 -26.19 11.27 39.17
C THR A 463 -25.28 10.72 38.06
N TYR A 464 -25.81 10.65 36.82
CA TYR A 464 -25.08 10.21 35.62
C TYR A 464 -24.23 11.33 35.02
N ASP A 465 -23.46 12.01 35.86
CA ASP A 465 -22.55 13.08 35.48
C ASP A 465 -21.12 12.80 36.00
N GLY A 466 -20.18 13.66 35.63
CA GLY A 466 -18.80 13.59 36.08
C GLY A 466 -18.55 14.21 37.45
N VAL A 467 -19.57 14.45 38.28
CA VAL A 467 -19.43 15.03 39.63
C VAL A 467 -19.25 13.91 40.66
N PHE A 468 -18.24 14.06 41.53
CA PHE A 468 -17.99 13.18 42.67
C PHE A 468 -18.18 13.96 43.96
N GLN A 469 -19.15 13.56 44.78
CA GLN A 469 -19.43 14.27 46.02
C GLN A 469 -18.39 13.89 47.08
N VAL A 470 -17.79 14.92 47.68
CA VAL A 470 -16.78 14.79 48.72
C VAL A 470 -17.07 15.86 49.78
N ASP A 471 -17.49 15.42 50.95
CA ASP A 471 -17.72 16.28 52.10
C ASP A 471 -16.51 16.23 53.03
N THR A 472 -16.03 17.38 53.47
CA THR A 472 -14.95 17.47 54.47
C THR A 472 -15.49 18.07 55.76
N THR A 473 -15.23 17.39 56.87
CA THR A 473 -15.61 17.86 58.21
C THR A 473 -14.39 17.88 59.11
N GLU A 474 -14.16 18.99 59.81
CA GLU A 474 -13.14 19.06 60.85
C GLU A 474 -13.66 18.39 62.11
N VAL A 475 -12.96 17.35 62.57
CA VAL A 475 -13.30 16.57 63.76
C VAL A 475 -12.09 16.59 64.69
N GLU A 476 -12.28 16.84 65.97
CA GLU A 476 -11.21 16.71 66.95
C GLU A 476 -10.95 15.21 67.23
N ASP A 477 -9.73 14.75 66.99
CA ASP A 477 -9.28 13.40 67.33
C ASP A 477 -9.40 13.22 68.86
N PRO A 478 -10.24 12.28 69.33
CA PRO A 478 -10.50 12.10 70.75
C PRO A 478 -9.30 11.56 71.54
N GLU A 479 -8.27 11.01 70.89
CA GLU A 479 -7.04 10.51 71.53
C GLU A 479 -5.93 11.56 71.57
N THR A 480 -5.83 12.43 70.56
CA THR A 480 -4.72 13.38 70.42
C THR A 480 -5.12 14.85 70.65
N GLY A 481 -6.42 15.17 70.57
CA GLY A 481 -6.95 16.54 70.62
C GLY A 481 -6.66 17.35 69.35
N GLU A 482 -6.18 16.72 68.28
CA GLU A 482 -5.85 17.37 67.01
C GLU A 482 -7.12 17.51 66.14
N ILE A 483 -7.31 18.67 65.51
CA ILE A 483 -8.36 18.83 64.50
C ILE A 483 -7.92 18.09 63.24
N VAL A 484 -8.59 16.98 62.94
CA VAL A 484 -8.42 16.19 61.72
C VAL A 484 -9.56 16.45 60.76
N THR A 485 -9.24 16.69 59.49
CA THR A 485 -10.23 16.76 58.42
C THR A 485 -10.65 15.34 58.05
N LYS A 486 -11.90 14.98 58.36
CA LYS A 486 -12.54 13.75 57.93
C LYS A 486 -13.26 13.98 56.62
N THR A 487 -12.82 13.28 55.59
CA THR A 487 -13.49 13.21 54.30
C THR A 487 -14.57 12.12 54.35
N SER A 488 -15.79 12.43 53.91
CA SER A 488 -16.86 11.47 53.66
C SER A 488 -17.28 11.55 52.22
N VAL A 489 -17.55 10.38 51.64
CA VAL A 489 -17.94 10.23 50.24
C VAL A 489 -19.29 9.53 50.15
N ASP A 490 -19.96 9.69 49.02
CA ASP A 490 -21.24 9.06 48.72
C ASP A 490 -21.09 7.61 48.21
N GLY A 491 -22.22 6.89 48.17
CA GLY A 491 -22.29 5.51 47.66
C GLY A 491 -22.07 4.42 48.71
N LEU A 492 -21.73 3.22 48.22
CA LEU A 492 -21.59 1.97 48.98
C LEU A 492 -20.15 1.72 49.46
N VAL A 493 -19.17 2.32 48.77
CA VAL A 493 -17.75 2.16 49.05
C VAL A 493 -17.23 3.49 49.54
N THR A 494 -17.03 3.58 50.85
CA THR A 494 -16.76 4.84 51.54
C THR A 494 -15.43 4.84 52.30
N ASP A 495 -14.79 3.69 52.42
CA ASP A 495 -13.55 3.53 53.17
C ASP A 495 -12.50 2.70 52.38
N PRO A 496 -11.21 3.08 52.40
CA PRO A 496 -10.15 2.33 51.73
C PRO A 496 -10.02 0.87 52.15
N SER A 497 -10.44 0.51 53.37
CA SER A 497 -10.45 -0.88 53.86
C SER A 497 -11.44 -1.79 53.12
N GLN A 498 -12.40 -1.22 52.37
CA GLN A 498 -13.30 -1.98 51.51
C GLN A 498 -12.65 -2.42 50.20
N LEU A 499 -11.41 -1.99 49.92
CA LEU A 499 -10.70 -2.27 48.68
C LEU A 499 -9.49 -3.17 48.89
N TYR A 500 -9.29 -4.08 47.93
CA TYR A 500 -8.08 -4.89 47.82
C TYR A 500 -7.70 -5.10 46.35
N SER A 501 -6.43 -5.38 46.07
CA SER A 501 -5.92 -5.70 44.74
C SER A 501 -4.78 -6.69 44.87
N ASN A 502 -4.81 -7.76 44.08
CA ASN A 502 -3.72 -8.74 43.96
C ASN A 502 -2.40 -8.13 43.48
N ALA A 503 -2.48 -6.98 42.82
CA ALA A 503 -1.35 -6.34 42.20
C ALA A 503 -1.24 -4.87 42.65
N LYS A 504 -1.44 -4.53 43.93
CA LYS A 504 -1.24 -3.13 44.36
C LYS A 504 0.21 -2.70 44.09
N GLU A 505 0.41 -1.55 43.45
CA GLU A 505 1.77 -1.00 43.28
C GLU A 505 2.38 -0.64 44.66
N PRO A 506 3.58 -1.17 44.99
CA PRO A 506 4.18 -0.93 46.32
C PRO A 506 4.63 0.51 46.54
N SER A 507 5.09 1.18 45.48
CA SER A 507 5.81 2.46 45.58
C SER A 507 5.02 3.69 45.11
N GLU A 508 3.85 3.47 44.51
CA GLU A 508 3.06 4.51 43.86
C GLU A 508 1.56 4.26 44.11
N GLY A 509 0.84 5.34 44.41
CA GLY A 509 -0.61 5.31 44.61
C GLY A 509 -1.09 4.62 45.89
N SER A 510 -2.35 4.90 46.23
CA SER A 510 -3.00 4.37 47.43
C SER A 510 -4.48 4.13 47.21
N TYR A 511 -5.12 3.28 48.02
CA TYR A 511 -6.58 3.15 48.01
C TYR A 511 -7.26 4.43 48.51
N ALA A 512 -6.66 5.16 49.45
CA ALA A 512 -7.19 6.41 49.98
C ALA A 512 -7.37 7.49 48.91
N ALA A 513 -6.51 7.49 47.89
CA ALA A 513 -6.62 8.41 46.77
C ALA A 513 -7.93 8.26 45.99
N LEU A 514 -8.60 7.10 46.02
CA LEU A 514 -9.84 6.88 45.28
C LEU A 514 -11.08 7.58 45.86
N PHE A 515 -10.90 8.33 46.95
CA PHE A 515 -11.97 8.91 47.77
C PHE A 515 -11.76 10.39 48.12
N ASP A 516 -10.72 11.04 47.59
CA ASP A 516 -10.31 12.37 48.04
C ASP A 516 -10.79 13.53 47.15
N GLY A 517 -11.37 13.25 45.97
CA GLY A 517 -11.83 14.26 45.02
C GLY A 517 -10.70 14.96 44.26
N VAL A 518 -9.47 14.41 44.27
CA VAL A 518 -8.29 15.05 43.68
C VAL A 518 -7.94 14.39 42.34
N PHE A 519 -8.29 15.06 41.25
CA PHE A 519 -8.08 14.52 39.90
C PHE A 519 -6.72 14.86 39.26
N ASN A 520 -6.02 15.87 39.78
CA ASN A 520 -4.73 16.35 39.27
C ASN A 520 -3.61 16.16 40.30
N GLY A 521 -2.45 15.63 39.89
CA GLY A 521 -1.28 15.45 40.74
C GLY A 521 -1.00 13.99 41.13
N ALA A 522 -0.37 13.79 42.29
CA ALA A 522 0.09 12.48 42.74
C ALA A 522 -0.97 11.65 43.50
N SER A 523 -2.24 12.09 43.51
CA SER A 523 -3.34 11.32 44.11
C SER A 523 -3.98 10.42 43.07
N PHE A 524 -3.73 9.12 43.20
CA PHE A 524 -4.36 8.06 42.40
C PHE A 524 -4.08 6.69 43.03
N PHE A 525 -4.81 5.69 42.55
CA PHE A 525 -4.47 4.27 42.68
C PHE A 525 -3.79 3.77 41.40
N HIS A 526 -2.84 2.84 41.53
CA HIS A 526 -2.26 2.11 40.41
C HIS A 526 -1.98 0.66 40.84
N SER A 527 -2.28 -0.28 39.95
CA SER A 527 -1.82 -1.67 40.07
C SER A 527 -0.37 -1.81 39.58
N ALA A 528 0.29 -2.94 39.82
CA ALA A 528 1.73 -3.06 39.66
C ALA A 528 2.13 -2.86 38.19
N TRP A 529 2.92 -1.84 37.91
CA TRP A 529 3.56 -1.64 36.60
C TRP A 529 5.07 -1.84 36.66
N SER A 530 5.62 -1.79 37.87
CA SER A 530 7.02 -2.06 38.11
C SER A 530 7.29 -3.59 38.07
N PRO A 531 8.47 -4.03 37.59
CA PRO A 531 8.83 -5.46 37.50
C PRO A 531 9.05 -6.16 38.86
N GLY A 532 8.78 -5.48 39.98
CA GLY A 532 9.03 -5.97 41.33
C GLY A 532 7.82 -6.60 42.04
N ASN A 533 6.64 -6.60 41.42
CA ASN A 533 5.41 -7.16 42.01
C ASN A 533 4.64 -7.99 40.97
N PRO A 534 5.03 -9.26 40.74
CA PRO A 534 4.42 -10.08 39.71
C PRO A 534 3.04 -10.56 40.13
N ALA A 535 2.06 -10.37 39.25
CA ALA A 535 0.72 -10.92 39.42
C ALA A 535 0.63 -12.28 38.70
N THR A 536 -0.06 -13.26 39.29
CA THR A 536 -0.26 -14.58 38.69
C THR A 536 -1.50 -14.67 37.81
N GLU A 537 -2.35 -13.64 37.86
CA GLU A 537 -3.57 -13.49 37.08
C GLU A 537 -3.85 -12.02 36.78
N ALA A 538 -4.88 -11.75 35.97
CA ALA A 538 -5.32 -10.40 35.64
C ALA A 538 -5.46 -9.51 36.88
N HIS A 539 -5.02 -8.25 36.77
CA HIS A 539 -5.10 -7.32 37.89
C HIS A 539 -6.55 -7.02 38.22
N TYR A 540 -6.94 -7.15 39.48
CA TYR A 540 -8.29 -6.86 39.92
C TYR A 540 -8.37 -5.84 41.04
N LEU A 541 -9.52 -5.17 41.12
CA LEU A 541 -9.99 -4.51 42.33
C LEU A 541 -11.10 -5.37 42.95
N GLN A 542 -10.84 -5.85 44.16
CA GLN A 542 -11.80 -6.49 45.04
C GLN A 542 -12.48 -5.41 45.88
N ILE A 543 -13.80 -5.45 45.96
CA ILE A 543 -14.63 -4.42 46.59
C ILE A 543 -15.62 -5.10 47.55
N ASP A 544 -15.66 -4.67 48.80
CA ASP A 544 -16.76 -4.96 49.74
C ASP A 544 -17.84 -3.87 49.60
N LEU A 545 -19.03 -4.23 49.08
CA LEU A 545 -20.16 -3.31 48.92
C LEU A 545 -20.88 -3.01 50.25
N GLY A 546 -20.46 -3.60 51.37
CA GLY A 546 -21.01 -3.40 52.71
C GLY A 546 -22.34 -4.11 52.97
N GLN A 547 -23.07 -4.48 51.92
CA GLN A 547 -24.36 -5.17 52.00
C GLN A 547 -24.53 -6.19 50.87
N ALA A 548 -25.24 -7.27 51.16
CA ALA A 548 -25.68 -8.25 50.17
C ALA A 548 -27.04 -7.82 49.54
N ASP A 549 -27.59 -8.67 48.67
CA ASP A 549 -28.92 -8.51 48.04
C ASP A 549 -29.09 -7.32 47.08
N ILE A 550 -28.02 -6.60 46.76
CA ILE A 550 -28.01 -5.63 45.66
C ILE A 550 -27.96 -6.39 44.32
N GLN A 551 -28.90 -6.13 43.41
CA GLN A 551 -28.88 -6.79 42.09
C GLN A 551 -27.93 -6.08 41.12
N ASP A 552 -28.02 -4.75 41.05
CA ASP A 552 -27.22 -3.93 40.15
C ASP A 552 -26.54 -2.81 40.94
N ILE A 553 -25.30 -2.49 40.53
CA ILE A 553 -24.58 -1.30 40.98
C ILE A 553 -24.20 -0.46 39.78
N VAL A 554 -23.99 0.83 40.03
CA VAL A 554 -23.33 1.73 39.10
C VAL A 554 -21.98 2.11 39.66
N LEU A 555 -20.92 1.81 38.91
CA LEU A 555 -19.55 2.21 39.22
C LEU A 555 -19.26 3.51 38.47
N LYS A 556 -18.96 4.58 39.20
CA LYS A 556 -18.46 5.86 38.66
C LYS A 556 -16.98 5.96 38.97
N TYR A 557 -16.17 6.34 37.98
CA TYR A 557 -14.71 6.32 38.11
C TYR A 557 -14.07 7.46 37.32
N ALA A 558 -12.93 7.94 37.80
CA ALA A 558 -12.18 9.03 37.17
C ALA A 558 -10.76 8.60 36.82
N THR A 559 -10.27 9.14 35.71
CA THR A 559 -8.92 8.87 35.20
C THR A 559 -7.87 9.61 36.03
N ARG A 560 -6.70 9.02 36.21
CA ARG A 560 -5.58 9.71 36.88
C ARG A 560 -5.02 10.82 35.99
N SER A 561 -4.44 11.85 36.62
CA SER A 561 -3.53 12.73 35.90
C SER A 561 -2.31 11.95 35.39
N ASN A 562 -1.78 12.34 34.22
CA ASN A 562 -0.72 11.60 33.54
C ASN A 562 -1.13 10.19 33.02
N ALA A 563 -2.43 9.86 32.99
CA ALA A 563 -2.88 8.72 32.19
C ALA A 563 -2.60 8.99 30.70
N GLY A 564 -2.09 7.99 29.98
CA GLY A 564 -2.32 7.94 28.54
C GLY A 564 -3.73 7.42 28.35
N THR A 565 -4.60 8.13 27.60
CA THR A 565 -5.89 7.60 27.12
C THR A 565 -5.83 6.16 26.60
N PRO A 566 -4.78 5.69 25.89
CA PRO A 566 -4.65 4.28 25.50
C PRO A 566 -4.66 3.27 26.67
N ASP A 567 -4.21 3.63 27.86
CA ASP A 567 -3.88 2.63 28.86
C ASP A 567 -5.13 2.24 29.70
N LEU A 568 -6.32 2.85 29.51
CA LEU A 568 -7.43 2.82 30.51
C LEU A 568 -8.14 1.46 30.57
N PRO A 569 -8.56 0.97 31.76
CA PRO A 569 -9.39 -0.22 31.86
C PRO A 569 -10.60 -0.13 30.94
N TYR A 570 -10.82 -1.14 30.10
CA TYR A 570 -11.88 -1.14 29.10
C TYR A 570 -12.73 -2.40 29.16
N GLU A 571 -12.16 -3.57 28.88
CA GLU A 571 -12.87 -4.84 29.10
C GLU A 571 -12.50 -5.37 30.48
N VAL A 572 -13.52 -5.80 31.23
CA VAL A 572 -13.36 -6.38 32.56
C VAL A 572 -14.22 -7.61 32.75
N THR A 573 -13.77 -8.53 33.59
CA THR A 573 -14.57 -9.65 34.09
C THR A 573 -15.00 -9.38 35.52
N LEU A 574 -16.29 -9.55 35.80
CA LEU A 574 -16.88 -9.40 37.13
C LEU A 574 -17.00 -10.77 37.79
N TYR A 575 -16.60 -10.84 39.06
CA TYR A 575 -16.83 -12.00 39.93
C TYR A 575 -17.54 -11.54 41.20
N GLY A 576 -18.27 -12.44 41.87
CA GLY A 576 -18.90 -12.10 43.14
C GLY A 576 -19.18 -13.28 44.05
N THR A 577 -19.10 -13.02 45.35
CA THR A 577 -19.39 -13.99 46.41
C THR A 577 -20.00 -13.31 47.63
N ASN A 578 -20.67 -14.11 48.45
CA ASN A 578 -21.07 -13.76 49.81
C ASN A 578 -20.25 -14.50 50.88
N ASP A 579 -19.29 -15.35 50.48
CA ASP A 579 -18.41 -16.08 51.39
C ASP A 579 -17.15 -15.26 51.72
N PRO A 580 -17.03 -14.70 52.94
CA PRO A 580 -15.84 -13.93 53.32
C PRO A 580 -14.57 -14.78 53.39
N ALA A 581 -14.67 -16.12 53.41
CA ALA A 581 -13.50 -17.00 53.38
C ALA A 581 -12.78 -17.00 52.03
N LEU A 582 -13.43 -16.52 50.95
CA LEU A 582 -12.84 -16.42 49.61
C LEU A 582 -12.16 -15.06 49.35
N LEU A 583 -12.16 -14.14 50.32
CA LEU A 583 -11.50 -12.83 50.18
C LEU A 583 -9.98 -12.97 50.14
N SER A 584 -9.38 -12.38 49.11
CA SER A 584 -7.93 -12.14 49.10
C SER A 584 -7.59 -10.95 49.98
N GLY A 585 -6.34 -10.86 50.42
CA GLY A 585 -5.89 -9.76 51.26
C GLY A 585 -6.14 -9.95 52.75
N VAL A 586 -6.69 -11.11 53.15
CA VAL A 586 -6.88 -11.46 54.56
C VAL A 586 -5.53 -11.85 55.16
N THR A 587 -5.09 -11.08 56.15
CA THR A 587 -3.88 -11.37 56.92
C THR A 587 -4.14 -12.49 57.92
N THR A 588 -3.49 -13.63 57.73
CA THR A 588 -3.42 -14.70 58.72
C THR A 588 -2.14 -14.60 59.53
N THR A 589 -2.26 -14.50 60.85
CA THR A 589 -1.12 -14.57 61.76
C THR A 589 -0.81 -16.04 62.04
N VAL A 590 0.33 -16.52 61.54
CA VAL A 590 0.86 -17.85 61.84
C VAL A 590 1.88 -17.69 62.96
N GLU A 591 1.52 -18.13 64.17
CA GLU A 591 2.48 -18.23 65.27
C GLU A 591 3.31 -19.50 65.10
N ASP A 592 4.64 -19.35 65.01
CA ASP A 592 5.57 -20.47 65.05
C ASP A 592 5.47 -21.13 66.43
N PRO A 593 5.01 -22.40 66.50
CA PRO A 593 4.78 -23.08 67.76
C PRO A 593 6.06 -23.41 68.56
N GLU A 594 7.26 -23.30 67.96
CA GLU A 594 8.54 -23.52 68.64
C GLU A 594 9.18 -22.22 69.16
N THR A 595 8.98 -21.09 68.47
CA THR A 595 9.64 -19.82 68.79
C THR A 595 8.70 -18.76 69.38
N GLY A 596 7.38 -18.91 69.21
CA GLY A 596 6.38 -17.90 69.55
C GLY A 596 6.41 -16.67 68.64
N GLU A 597 7.18 -16.71 67.55
CA GLU A 597 7.22 -15.63 66.56
C GLU A 597 5.98 -15.69 65.66
N THR A 598 5.29 -14.56 65.54
CA THR A 598 4.10 -14.42 64.69
C THR A 598 4.51 -13.91 63.31
N THR A 599 4.17 -14.68 62.27
CA THR A 599 4.35 -14.29 60.87
C THR A 599 2.99 -13.94 60.27
N GLU A 600 2.83 -12.71 59.80
CA GLU A 600 1.64 -12.32 59.04
C GLU A 600 1.79 -12.77 57.59
N THR A 601 0.86 -13.59 57.12
CA THR A 601 0.77 -14.04 55.72
C THR A 601 -0.51 -13.49 55.13
N VAL A 602 -0.38 -12.75 54.02
CA VAL A 602 -1.53 -12.34 53.21
C VAL A 602 -1.78 -13.46 52.21
N SER A 603 -2.99 -14.01 52.21
CA SER A 603 -3.39 -15.05 51.24
C SER A 603 -4.09 -14.41 50.04
N ASP A 604 -3.65 -14.78 48.84
CA ASP A 604 -4.37 -14.53 47.60
C ASP A 604 -5.16 -15.78 47.22
N VAL A 605 -6.48 -15.61 47.10
CA VAL A 605 -7.40 -16.61 46.57
C VAL A 605 -7.53 -16.37 45.06
N PRO A 606 -7.23 -17.35 44.19
CA PRO A 606 -7.36 -17.19 42.73
C PRO A 606 -8.77 -16.85 42.30
N SER A 607 -8.93 -16.04 41.25
CA SER A 607 -10.27 -15.64 40.75
C SER A 607 -11.06 -16.81 40.17
N SER A 608 -10.39 -17.93 39.84
CA SER A 608 -11.05 -19.18 39.41
C SER A 608 -11.90 -19.85 40.51
N GLU A 609 -11.70 -19.48 41.77
CA GLU A 609 -12.54 -19.96 42.89
C GLU A 609 -13.79 -19.10 43.12
N TRP A 610 -13.87 -17.93 42.46
CA TRP A 610 -15.02 -17.05 42.55
C TRP A 610 -16.04 -17.33 41.43
N PRO A 611 -17.35 -17.29 41.71
CA PRO A 611 -18.37 -17.28 40.66
C PRO A 611 -18.16 -16.12 39.68
N ASN A 612 -18.03 -16.44 38.39
CA ASN A 612 -17.98 -15.46 37.31
C ASN A 612 -19.40 -14.92 37.04
N LEU A 613 -19.57 -13.60 37.08
CA LEU A 613 -20.84 -12.89 36.91
C LEU A 613 -20.99 -12.21 35.54
N GLY A 614 -19.98 -12.32 34.67
CA GLY A 614 -20.01 -11.84 33.29
C GLY A 614 -18.86 -10.90 32.91
N ASN A 615 -18.79 -10.57 31.63
CA ASN A 615 -17.84 -9.61 31.07
C ASN A 615 -18.54 -8.28 30.77
N TYR A 616 -17.87 -7.18 31.06
CA TYR A 616 -18.40 -5.83 30.95
C TYR A 616 -17.40 -4.92 30.23
N THR A 617 -17.92 -3.85 29.64
CA THR A 617 -17.12 -2.80 29.02
C THR A 617 -17.26 -1.51 29.82
N MET A 618 -16.13 -0.89 30.16
CA MET A 618 -16.04 0.38 30.86
C MET A 618 -15.95 1.54 29.87
N ALA A 619 -16.95 2.42 29.87
CA ALA A 619 -17.00 3.62 29.05
C ALA A 619 -16.22 4.79 29.69
N TRP A 620 -15.65 5.68 28.86
CA TRP A 620 -14.85 6.85 29.26
C TRP A 620 -15.24 8.09 28.44
N ASP A 621 -16.51 8.46 28.50
CA ASP A 621 -17.15 9.45 27.64
C ASP A 621 -17.77 10.63 28.41
N ILE A 622 -17.57 10.69 29.73
CA ILE A 622 -18.18 11.70 30.60
C ILE A 622 -17.17 12.78 30.97
N GLN A 623 -17.56 14.04 30.77
CA GLN A 623 -16.78 15.20 31.20
C GLN A 623 -16.70 15.25 32.72
N LEU A 624 -15.47 15.13 33.24
CA LEU A 624 -15.16 15.22 34.66
C LEU A 624 -15.44 16.64 35.18
N LYS A 625 -16.00 16.73 36.39
CA LYS A 625 -16.41 17.98 37.04
C LYS A 625 -15.94 18.02 38.49
N ASP A 626 -15.69 19.23 38.99
CA ASP A 626 -15.46 19.47 40.42
C ASP A 626 -16.77 19.37 41.21
N ALA A 627 -16.68 19.50 42.55
CA ALA A 627 -17.85 19.43 43.44
C ALA A 627 -18.87 20.54 43.15
N GLU A 628 -18.43 21.67 42.60
CA GLU A 628 -19.27 22.80 42.17
C GLU A 628 -19.88 22.61 40.77
N GLY A 629 -19.51 21.55 40.04
CA GLY A 629 -20.04 21.21 38.72
C GLY A 629 -19.30 21.84 37.53
N ASN A 630 -18.17 22.51 37.76
CA ASN A 630 -17.35 23.07 36.70
C ASN A 630 -16.50 21.99 36.03
N ASP A 631 -16.27 22.12 34.73
CA ASP A 631 -15.50 21.14 33.97
C ASP A 631 -14.03 21.13 34.44
N VAL A 632 -13.55 19.95 34.82
CA VAL A 632 -12.16 19.71 35.21
C VAL A 632 -11.38 19.22 34.00
N THR A 633 -10.29 19.94 33.71
CA THR A 633 -9.32 19.54 32.69
C THR A 633 -8.22 18.72 33.36
N VAL A 634 -8.06 17.45 32.96
CA VAL A 634 -7.03 16.56 33.53
C VAL A 634 -5.75 16.66 32.72
N SER A 635 -4.62 16.90 33.40
CA SER A 635 -3.32 17.05 32.74
C SER A 635 -2.83 15.72 32.15
N ASN A 636 -2.44 15.72 30.87
CA ASN A 636 -1.74 14.62 30.22
C ASN A 636 -0.25 14.98 30.10
N ARG A 637 0.67 14.11 30.55
CA ARG A 637 2.11 14.36 30.43
C ARG A 637 2.71 13.77 29.16
N ARG A 638 1.99 12.86 28.49
CA ARG A 638 2.42 12.22 27.24
C ARG A 638 2.08 13.10 26.02
N THR A 639 1.05 13.94 26.13
CA THR A 639 0.65 14.90 25.10
C THR A 639 0.42 16.28 25.69
N ALA A 640 0.65 17.35 24.92
CA ALA A 640 0.33 18.72 25.37
C ALA A 640 -1.19 18.98 25.50
N ALA A 641 -2.03 18.15 24.86
CA ALA A 641 -3.48 18.24 24.97
C ALA A 641 -3.96 17.60 26.27
N PRO A 642 -4.87 18.25 27.02
CA PRO A 642 -5.48 17.66 28.21
C PRO A 642 -6.44 16.52 27.86
N ILE A 643 -6.78 15.71 28.86
CA ILE A 643 -7.80 14.67 28.73
C ILE A 643 -9.17 15.34 28.90
N ASN A 644 -9.94 15.37 27.81
CA ASN A 644 -11.37 15.67 27.82
C ASN A 644 -12.12 14.36 28.10
N ASN A 645 -13.28 14.42 28.77
CA ASN A 645 -14.03 13.23 29.18
C ASN A 645 -13.26 12.25 30.09
N GLY A 646 -12.63 12.79 31.14
CA GLY A 646 -11.82 12.00 32.08
C GLY A 646 -12.59 11.12 33.07
N ALA A 647 -13.91 10.98 32.94
CA ALA A 647 -14.74 10.16 33.81
C ALA A 647 -15.49 9.08 33.02
N GLY A 648 -15.91 8.04 33.72
CA GLY A 648 -16.75 6.98 33.19
C GLY A 648 -17.75 6.46 34.20
N ILE A 649 -18.84 5.90 33.67
CA ILE A 649 -19.91 5.28 34.45
C ILE A 649 -20.27 3.96 33.79
N THR A 650 -20.26 2.87 34.57
CA THR A 650 -20.64 1.53 34.09
C THR A 650 -21.59 0.87 35.07
N THR A 651 -22.64 0.23 34.56
CA THR A 651 -23.58 -0.56 35.38
C THR A 651 -23.13 -2.02 35.40
N PHE A 652 -23.07 -2.62 36.59
CA PHE A 652 -22.70 -4.01 36.80
C PHE A 652 -23.84 -4.76 37.49
N ASN A 653 -24.18 -5.94 36.99
CA ASN A 653 -25.11 -6.84 37.67
C ASN A 653 -24.33 -7.75 38.63
N VAL A 654 -24.46 -7.50 39.93
CA VAL A 654 -23.72 -8.19 40.99
C VAL A 654 -24.49 -9.37 41.60
N GLN A 655 -25.70 -9.63 41.13
CA GLN A 655 -26.52 -10.81 41.47
C GLN A 655 -26.71 -11.06 42.98
N GLY A 656 -26.80 -10.00 43.79
CA GLY A 656 -26.97 -10.10 45.24
C GLY A 656 -25.68 -10.37 46.03
N ASN A 657 -24.51 -10.38 45.38
CA ASN A 657 -23.22 -10.59 46.05
C ASN A 657 -22.71 -9.30 46.71
N ARG A 658 -22.28 -9.42 47.97
CA ARG A 658 -21.67 -8.33 48.73
C ARG A 658 -20.23 -8.05 48.30
N TYR A 659 -19.44 -9.11 48.09
CA TYR A 659 -18.04 -8.99 47.71
C TYR A 659 -17.93 -9.21 46.22
N ILE A 660 -17.26 -8.30 45.51
CA ILE A 660 -17.04 -8.41 44.07
C ILE A 660 -15.57 -8.26 43.71
N ARG A 661 -15.17 -8.81 42.57
CA ARG A 661 -13.89 -8.52 41.91
C ARG A 661 -14.13 -8.05 40.49
N ILE A 662 -13.42 -7.00 40.10
CA ILE A 662 -13.43 -6.49 38.74
C ILE A 662 -12.00 -6.64 38.19
N ALA A 663 -11.79 -7.65 37.35
CA ALA A 663 -10.49 -7.97 36.77
C ALA A 663 -10.36 -7.34 35.38
N VAL A 664 -9.26 -6.64 35.09
CA VAL A 664 -9.04 -6.02 33.76
C VAL A 664 -8.58 -7.09 32.77
N THR A 665 -9.33 -7.28 31.70
CA THR A 665 -8.97 -8.20 30.61
C THR A 665 -8.35 -7.47 29.42
N LYS A 666 -8.79 -6.23 29.14
CA LYS A 666 -8.16 -5.37 28.12
C LYS A 666 -8.22 -3.89 28.54
N SER A 667 -7.15 -3.16 28.26
CA SER A 667 -7.19 -1.69 28.20
C SER A 667 -7.79 -1.18 26.89
N LEU A 668 -8.12 0.12 26.81
CA LEU A 668 -8.61 0.77 25.59
C LEU A 668 -7.69 0.54 24.38
N GLN A 669 -6.37 0.63 24.57
CA GLN A 669 -5.39 0.39 23.52
C GLN A 669 -5.31 -1.07 23.12
N HIS A 670 -5.35 -1.97 24.11
CA HIS A 670 -5.35 -3.40 23.85
C HIS A 670 -6.56 -3.77 22.99
N ALA A 671 -7.76 -3.30 23.34
CA ALA A 671 -8.97 -3.52 22.55
C ALA A 671 -8.92 -2.86 21.15
N ALA A 672 -8.35 -1.66 21.03
CA ALA A 672 -8.33 -0.93 19.75
C ALA A 672 -7.27 -1.41 18.76
N SER A 673 -6.15 -1.96 19.23
CA SER A 673 -4.97 -2.20 18.39
C SER A 673 -4.29 -3.56 18.57
N GLY A 674 -4.77 -4.40 19.49
CA GLY A 674 -4.11 -5.64 19.90
C GLY A 674 -2.76 -5.41 20.61
N ASN A 675 -2.30 -4.16 20.70
CA ASN A 675 -1.02 -3.80 21.29
C ASN A 675 -1.23 -3.43 22.76
N ALA A 676 -1.04 -4.41 23.63
CA ALA A 676 -1.23 -4.24 25.06
C ALA A 676 -0.02 -3.57 25.71
N ARG A 677 -0.25 -2.57 26.56
CA ARG A 677 0.76 -2.06 27.49
C ARG A 677 0.57 -2.75 28.82
N THR A 678 1.10 -3.96 28.91
CA THR A 678 0.97 -4.82 30.08
C THR A 678 2.12 -4.62 31.05
N ASN A 679 1.98 -5.17 32.25
CA ASN A 679 3.10 -5.39 33.16
C ASN A 679 4.12 -6.38 32.54
N GLY A 680 5.23 -6.61 33.24
CA GLY A 680 6.25 -7.59 32.81
C GLY A 680 5.72 -9.02 32.64
N ASP A 681 4.55 -9.32 33.22
CA ASP A 681 3.89 -10.63 33.19
C ASP A 681 2.74 -10.71 32.17
N GLY A 682 2.45 -9.66 31.40
CA GLY A 682 1.45 -9.68 30.34
C GLY A 682 0.01 -9.27 30.74
N PHE A 683 -0.21 -8.67 31.92
CA PHE A 683 -1.53 -8.20 32.36
C PHE A 683 -1.73 -6.68 32.24
N ASP A 684 -2.94 -6.26 31.86
CA ASP A 684 -3.38 -4.86 31.86
C ASP A 684 -3.60 -4.32 33.28
N TYR A 685 -3.53 -2.99 33.42
CA TYR A 685 -3.52 -2.31 34.72
C TYR A 685 -4.87 -1.74 35.13
N TRP A 686 -5.16 -1.79 36.43
CA TRP A 686 -5.99 -0.78 37.09
C TRP A 686 -5.19 0.47 37.40
N TYR A 687 -5.79 1.64 37.17
CA TYR A 687 -5.35 2.89 37.76
C TYR A 687 -6.44 3.96 37.62
N LEU A 688 -6.74 4.66 38.69
CA LEU A 688 -7.86 5.60 38.77
C LEU A 688 -7.49 6.73 39.74
N SER A 689 -8.05 7.93 39.54
CA SER A 689 -8.01 8.99 40.56
C SER A 689 -9.17 8.87 41.54
N GLU A 690 -10.34 8.38 41.11
CA GLU A 690 -11.54 8.33 41.94
C GLU A 690 -12.39 7.10 41.61
N LEU A 691 -13.06 6.52 42.61
CA LEU A 691 -14.00 5.41 42.45
C LEU A 691 -15.21 5.54 43.39
N ARG A 692 -16.40 5.32 42.85
CA ARG A 692 -17.67 5.24 43.61
C ARG A 692 -18.49 4.08 43.11
N ALA A 693 -19.13 3.35 44.03
CA ALA A 693 -20.15 2.38 43.69
C ALA A 693 -21.49 2.84 44.28
N TYR A 694 -22.52 2.92 43.46
CA TYR A 694 -23.86 3.30 43.87
C TYR A 694 -24.80 2.12 43.74
N LYS A 695 -25.79 2.04 44.63
CA LYS A 695 -26.92 1.16 44.40
C LYS A 695 -27.67 1.67 43.16
N SER A 696 -27.98 0.77 42.24
CA SER A 696 -28.85 1.09 41.12
C SER A 696 -30.08 0.19 41.09
N THR A 697 -31.14 0.70 40.48
CA THR A 697 -32.36 -0.05 40.21
C THR A 697 -32.70 0.10 38.74
N TYR A 698 -32.98 -1.00 38.06
CA TYR A 698 -33.38 -0.99 36.65
C TYR A 698 -34.60 -0.10 36.42
N ASP A 699 -34.55 0.77 35.41
CA ASP A 699 -35.66 1.63 35.05
C ASP A 699 -36.64 0.88 34.15
N GLU A 700 -37.77 0.45 34.73
CA GLU A 700 -38.86 -0.24 34.00
C GLU A 700 -39.52 0.65 32.93
N ASN A 701 -39.20 1.94 32.87
CA ASN A 701 -39.68 2.86 31.84
C ASN A 701 -38.68 3.16 30.73
N CYS A 702 -37.52 2.50 30.69
CA CYS A 702 -36.49 2.72 29.67
C CYS A 702 -36.94 2.33 28.25
N VAL A 703 -36.15 2.75 27.24
CA VAL A 703 -36.42 2.45 25.82
C VAL A 703 -36.53 0.94 25.58
N TYR A 704 -35.63 0.16 26.18
CA TYR A 704 -35.61 -1.29 26.07
C TYR A 704 -36.94 -1.92 26.54
N GLU A 705 -37.58 -1.39 27.58
CA GLU A 705 -38.89 -1.90 28.02
C GLU A 705 -40.06 -1.49 27.14
N LYS A 706 -39.87 -0.55 26.22
CA LYS A 706 -40.88 -0.18 25.21
C LYS A 706 -40.72 -0.91 23.87
N MET A 707 -39.72 -1.77 23.74
CA MET A 707 -39.48 -2.59 22.55
C MET A 707 -40.29 -3.89 22.54
N ASP A 708 -40.45 -4.48 21.35
CA ASP A 708 -41.14 -5.76 21.18
C ASP A 708 -40.47 -6.88 21.99
N ALA A 709 -41.27 -7.59 22.79
CA ALA A 709 -40.77 -8.60 23.72
C ALA A 709 -40.14 -9.83 23.01
N GLN A 710 -40.65 -10.20 21.83
CA GLN A 710 -40.11 -11.32 21.06
C GLN A 710 -38.75 -10.95 20.48
N VAL A 711 -38.63 -9.74 19.92
CA VAL A 711 -37.35 -9.26 19.35
C VAL A 711 -36.25 -9.16 20.41
N LYS A 712 -36.58 -8.71 21.62
CA LYS A 712 -35.65 -8.73 22.76
C LYS A 712 -35.20 -10.14 23.12
N ALA A 713 -36.14 -11.07 23.22
CA ALA A 713 -35.86 -12.47 23.56
C ALA A 713 -35.01 -13.16 22.48
N ASP A 714 -35.27 -12.88 21.20
CA ASP A 714 -34.53 -13.42 20.07
C ASP A 714 -33.08 -12.92 20.05
N LEU A 715 -32.86 -11.62 20.30
CA LEU A 715 -31.51 -11.06 20.43
C LEU A 715 -30.74 -11.69 21.60
N ALA A 716 -31.36 -11.77 22.78
CA ALA A 716 -30.74 -12.36 23.97
C ALA A 716 -30.37 -13.84 23.74
N ALA A 717 -31.25 -14.62 23.10
CA ALA A 717 -30.97 -16.01 22.75
C ALA A 717 -29.84 -16.15 21.74
N ALA A 718 -29.78 -15.28 20.73
CA ALA A 718 -28.72 -15.28 19.74
C ALA A 718 -27.36 -14.87 20.33
N ILE A 719 -27.33 -13.88 21.24
CA ILE A 719 -26.13 -13.50 21.99
C ILE A 719 -25.63 -14.71 22.80
N ALA A 720 -26.50 -15.37 23.57
CA ALA A 720 -26.12 -16.53 24.38
C ALA A 720 -25.57 -17.70 23.52
N ASN A 721 -26.18 -17.98 22.36
CA ASN A 721 -25.66 -18.99 21.42
C ASN A 721 -24.29 -18.57 20.88
N GLY A 722 -24.13 -17.31 20.44
CA GLY A 722 -22.86 -16.79 19.94
C GLY A 722 -21.73 -16.89 20.98
N GLU A 723 -22.02 -16.53 22.23
CA GLU A 723 -21.07 -16.65 23.35
C GLU A 723 -20.63 -18.09 23.59
N GLN A 724 -21.58 -19.03 23.59
CA GLN A 724 -21.27 -20.45 23.73
C GLN A 724 -20.35 -20.93 22.59
N LYS A 725 -20.70 -20.58 21.34
CA LYS A 725 -19.94 -21.00 20.16
C LYS A 725 -18.54 -20.40 20.11
N LEU A 726 -18.40 -19.14 20.55
CA LEU A 726 -17.12 -18.47 20.68
C LEU A 726 -16.25 -19.15 21.74
N ALA A 727 -16.81 -19.48 22.90
CA ALA A 727 -16.11 -20.21 23.96
C ALA A 727 -15.68 -21.63 23.53
N GLU A 728 -16.47 -22.28 22.68
CA GLU A 728 -16.13 -23.57 22.06
C GLU A 728 -15.06 -23.44 20.95
N GLY A 729 -14.76 -22.23 20.47
CA GLY A 729 -13.91 -21.96 19.32
C GLY A 729 -14.51 -22.44 17.98
N LYS A 730 -15.84 -22.58 17.91
CA LYS A 730 -16.57 -23.27 16.85
C LYS A 730 -17.74 -22.47 16.25
N ALA A 731 -17.63 -21.13 16.19
CA ALA A 731 -18.63 -20.31 15.51
C ALA A 731 -18.78 -20.70 14.03
N SER A 732 -19.99 -21.05 13.62
CA SER A 732 -20.32 -21.32 12.22
C SER A 732 -20.83 -20.06 11.52
N GLN A 733 -20.93 -20.11 10.18
CA GLN A 733 -21.56 -19.02 9.43
C GLN A 733 -23.05 -18.89 9.79
N GLU A 734 -23.72 -20.01 10.08
CA GLU A 734 -25.12 -20.01 10.50
C GLU A 734 -25.30 -19.30 11.85
N ASP A 735 -24.38 -19.50 12.80
CA ASP A 735 -24.41 -18.78 14.08
C ASP A 735 -24.23 -17.26 13.89
N LEU A 736 -23.31 -16.85 13.00
CA LEU A 736 -23.10 -15.44 12.64
C LEU A 736 -24.34 -14.83 12.01
N ASP A 737 -24.91 -15.51 11.02
CA ASP A 737 -26.11 -15.07 10.31
C ASP A 737 -27.31 -14.97 11.27
N GLN A 738 -27.42 -15.90 12.22
CA GLN A 738 -28.46 -15.88 13.26
C GLN A 738 -28.32 -14.67 14.19
N LEU A 739 -27.11 -14.37 14.69
CA LEU A 739 -26.86 -13.21 15.53
C LEU A 739 -27.08 -11.90 14.75
N GLN A 740 -26.62 -11.83 13.49
CA GLN A 740 -26.80 -10.67 12.64
C GLN A 740 -28.29 -10.41 12.38
N ALA A 741 -29.06 -11.44 12.04
CA ALA A 741 -30.49 -11.33 11.80
C ALA A 741 -31.26 -10.86 13.05
N ALA A 742 -30.91 -11.38 14.24
CA ALA A 742 -31.52 -10.96 15.49
C ALA A 742 -31.15 -9.50 15.84
N TYR A 743 -29.91 -9.10 15.62
CA TYR A 743 -29.45 -7.72 15.77
C TYR A 743 -30.18 -6.78 14.80
N ASP A 744 -30.29 -7.13 13.52
CA ASP A 744 -30.98 -6.32 12.52
C ASP A 744 -32.47 -6.18 12.84
N ALA A 745 -33.11 -7.26 13.30
CA ALA A 745 -34.51 -7.23 13.76
C ALA A 745 -34.68 -6.31 14.98
N PHE A 746 -33.74 -6.35 15.93
CA PHE A 746 -33.72 -5.44 17.08
C PHE A 746 -33.58 -3.98 16.66
N MET A 747 -32.62 -3.67 15.79
CA MET A 747 -32.38 -2.31 15.30
C MET A 747 -33.53 -1.79 14.41
N ALA A 748 -34.25 -2.67 13.72
CA ALA A 748 -35.41 -2.31 12.92
C ALA A 748 -36.57 -1.76 13.77
N VAL A 749 -36.68 -2.22 15.02
CA VAL A 749 -37.69 -1.77 15.99
C VAL A 749 -37.12 -0.88 17.11
N TYR A 750 -35.88 -0.42 16.99
CA TYR A 750 -35.24 0.43 17.98
C TYR A 750 -35.63 1.91 17.79
N PRO A 751 -36.37 2.53 18.73
CA PRO A 751 -36.74 3.94 18.61
C PRO A 751 -35.54 4.83 18.94
N SER A 752 -35.13 5.67 17.98
CA SER A 752 -33.98 6.57 18.11
C SER A 752 -34.42 8.02 18.18
N SER A 753 -34.31 8.64 19.36
CA SER A 753 -34.59 10.07 19.53
C SER A 753 -33.69 10.94 18.66
N ASP A 754 -32.44 10.56 18.46
CA ASP A 754 -31.49 11.31 17.61
C ASP A 754 -31.95 11.34 16.15
N LYS A 755 -32.32 10.18 15.58
CA LYS A 755 -32.85 10.13 14.20
C LYS A 755 -34.15 10.91 14.03
N LEU A 756 -35.03 10.88 15.04
CA LEU A 756 -36.25 11.69 15.03
C LEU A 756 -35.91 13.19 15.08
N ASN A 757 -34.98 13.60 15.93
CA ASN A 757 -34.51 15.00 16.02
C ASN A 757 -33.83 15.48 14.73
N GLU A 758 -33.05 14.63 14.06
CA GLU A 758 -32.48 14.91 12.74
C GLU A 758 -33.57 15.15 11.69
N LYS A 759 -34.62 14.32 11.69
CA LYS A 759 -35.76 14.49 10.77
C LYS A 759 -36.57 15.75 11.07
N ILE A 760 -36.77 16.08 12.34
CA ILE A 760 -37.37 17.36 12.78
C ILE A 760 -36.52 18.54 12.28
N ALA A 761 -35.19 18.47 12.38
CA ALA A 761 -34.30 19.52 11.88
C ALA A 761 -34.38 19.68 10.35
N GLU A 762 -34.54 18.59 9.60
CA GLU A 762 -34.81 18.63 8.16
C GLU A 762 -36.13 19.35 7.85
N ALA A 763 -37.20 18.99 8.54
CA ALA A 763 -38.52 19.63 8.39
C ALA A 763 -38.45 21.13 8.70
N LYS A 764 -37.77 21.52 9.80
CA LYS A 764 -37.51 22.92 10.15
C LYS A 764 -36.71 23.65 9.07
N THR A 765 -35.74 23.00 8.44
CA THR A 765 -34.98 23.60 7.32
C THR A 765 -35.91 23.95 6.16
N TRP A 766 -36.84 23.06 5.79
CA TRP A 766 -37.85 23.35 4.77
C TRP A 766 -38.75 24.51 5.18
N ARG A 767 -39.24 24.53 6.43
CA ARG A 767 -40.04 25.63 6.97
C ARG A 767 -39.30 26.98 6.96
N ASP A 768 -38.04 27.01 7.39
CA ASP A 768 -37.31 28.25 7.67
C ASP A 768 -36.61 28.84 6.43
N LYS A 769 -36.22 27.99 5.47
CA LYS A 769 -35.45 28.40 4.28
C LYS A 769 -36.28 28.55 3.00
N THR A 770 -37.59 28.63 3.15
CA THR A 770 -38.53 28.83 2.04
C THR A 770 -39.50 29.95 2.37
N THR A 771 -40.16 30.50 1.35
CA THR A 771 -41.11 31.61 1.49
C THR A 771 -42.43 31.23 0.88
N GLU A 772 -43.53 31.61 1.53
CA GLU A 772 -44.87 31.48 0.98
C GLU A 772 -45.26 32.69 0.13
N GLY A 773 -45.91 32.47 -0.99
CA GLY A 773 -46.32 33.52 -1.91
C GLY A 773 -46.84 32.97 -3.23
N ALA A 774 -46.95 33.85 -4.22
CA ALA A 774 -47.48 33.52 -5.55
C ALA A 774 -46.38 33.47 -6.63
N GLY A 775 -45.15 33.86 -6.30
CA GLY A 775 -44.01 33.86 -7.21
C GLY A 775 -43.52 32.44 -7.50
N VAL A 776 -42.93 32.23 -8.68
CA VAL A 776 -42.21 31.00 -9.01
C VAL A 776 -41.11 30.78 -7.98
N GLY A 777 -40.96 29.55 -7.46
CA GLY A 777 -40.00 29.19 -6.41
C GLY A 777 -40.50 29.40 -4.97
N GLU A 778 -41.57 30.19 -4.79
CA GLU A 778 -42.29 30.31 -3.52
C GLU A 778 -43.29 29.16 -3.35
N TYR A 779 -43.77 28.95 -2.12
CA TYR A 779 -44.75 27.92 -1.78
C TYR A 779 -46.16 28.53 -1.65
N GLU A 780 -47.20 27.75 -1.95
CA GLU A 780 -48.59 28.18 -1.77
C GLU A 780 -48.83 28.79 -0.37
N THR A 781 -49.53 29.92 -0.27
CA THR A 781 -49.84 30.56 1.02
C THR A 781 -50.59 29.61 1.95
N GLY A 782 -50.12 29.47 3.19
CA GLY A 782 -50.67 28.54 4.20
C GLY A 782 -50.17 27.09 4.09
N SER A 783 -49.29 26.76 3.16
CA SER A 783 -48.73 25.42 2.99
C SER A 783 -47.77 25.00 4.12
N LYS A 784 -47.19 25.94 4.87
CA LYS A 784 -46.32 25.66 6.02
C LYS A 784 -47.08 25.17 7.25
N ASP A 785 -48.37 25.51 7.39
CA ASP A 785 -49.14 25.21 8.61
C ASP A 785 -49.21 23.70 8.91
N PRO A 786 -49.53 22.81 7.95
CA PRO A 786 -49.48 21.37 8.18
C PRO A 786 -48.09 20.85 8.55
N LEU A 787 -47.03 21.35 7.91
CA LEU A 787 -45.65 20.96 8.23
C LEU A 787 -45.28 21.37 9.67
N ASN A 788 -45.68 22.57 10.09
CA ASN A 788 -45.45 23.07 11.45
C ASN A 788 -46.16 22.23 12.50
N SER A 789 -47.42 21.87 12.28
CA SER A 789 -48.17 21.01 13.22
C SER A 789 -47.53 19.63 13.39
N THR A 790 -46.99 19.04 12.31
CA THR A 790 -46.26 17.78 12.37
C THR A 790 -44.92 17.93 13.12
N ILE A 791 -44.19 19.02 12.89
CA ILE A 791 -42.95 19.33 13.64
C ILE A 791 -43.25 19.40 15.15
N GLU A 792 -44.26 20.18 15.56
CA GLU A 792 -44.62 20.34 16.98
C GLU A 792 -45.02 19.01 17.64
N THR A 793 -45.75 18.16 16.91
CA THR A 793 -46.14 16.83 17.39
C THR A 793 -44.92 15.93 17.61
N ALA A 794 -43.99 15.92 16.65
CA ALA A 794 -42.77 15.12 16.74
C ALA A 794 -41.83 15.63 17.83
N GLU A 795 -41.71 16.95 18.03
CA GLU A 795 -40.92 17.54 19.12
C GLU A 795 -41.46 17.15 20.50
N ALA A 796 -42.79 17.17 20.68
CA ALA A 796 -43.41 16.74 21.93
C ALA A 796 -43.14 15.26 22.23
N ALA A 797 -43.14 14.40 21.20
CA ALA A 797 -42.81 12.99 21.35
C ALA A 797 -41.33 12.77 21.71
N ALA A 798 -40.41 13.47 21.05
CA ALA A 798 -38.97 13.35 21.27
C ALA A 798 -38.51 13.74 22.70
N GLY A 799 -39.31 14.53 23.42
CA GLY A 799 -39.07 14.89 24.82
C GLY A 799 -39.44 13.81 25.85
N THR A 800 -39.84 12.61 25.42
CA THR A 800 -40.28 11.49 26.27
C THR A 800 -39.52 10.21 25.94
N VAL A 801 -39.67 9.16 26.76
CA VAL A 801 -39.17 7.84 26.37
C VAL A 801 -40.02 7.31 25.21
N LEU A 802 -39.39 7.15 24.05
CA LEU A 802 -40.06 6.74 22.82
C LEU A 802 -40.35 5.23 22.81
N SER A 803 -41.57 4.87 22.39
CA SER A 803 -41.86 3.53 21.87
C SER A 803 -41.61 3.47 20.37
N TYR A 804 -41.46 2.26 19.82
CA TYR A 804 -41.27 2.09 18.39
C TYR A 804 -42.45 2.63 17.57
N ASP A 805 -43.69 2.35 17.98
CA ASP A 805 -44.89 2.82 17.27
C ASP A 805 -44.96 4.35 17.20
N VAL A 806 -44.62 5.03 18.30
CA VAL A 806 -44.58 6.50 18.35
C VAL A 806 -43.45 7.05 17.48
N TYR A 807 -42.25 6.47 17.57
CA TYR A 807 -41.12 6.86 16.74
C TYR A 807 -41.44 6.70 15.24
N ASN A 808 -41.91 5.52 14.82
CA ASN A 808 -42.19 5.22 13.43
C ASN A 808 -43.33 6.08 12.86
N SER A 809 -44.41 6.28 13.64
CA SER A 809 -45.53 7.13 13.23
C SER A 809 -45.11 8.58 13.01
N ASN A 810 -44.25 9.13 13.90
CA ASN A 810 -43.74 10.50 13.74
C ASN A 810 -42.74 10.62 12.58
N MET A 811 -41.87 9.63 12.37
CA MET A 811 -40.97 9.59 11.22
C MET A 811 -41.74 9.58 9.89
N GLN A 812 -42.76 8.73 9.79
CA GLN A 812 -43.65 8.68 8.63
C GLN A 812 -44.39 10.00 8.43
N ALA A 813 -45.02 10.53 9.48
CA ALA A 813 -45.74 11.80 9.39
C ALA A 813 -44.85 12.97 8.94
N LEU A 814 -43.60 13.04 9.43
CA LEU A 814 -42.62 14.05 9.00
C LEU A 814 -42.22 13.87 7.54
N ASN A 815 -41.96 12.63 7.08
CA ASN A 815 -41.66 12.35 5.67
C ASN A 815 -42.80 12.82 4.76
N GLU A 816 -44.04 12.40 5.06
CA GLU A 816 -45.23 12.75 4.28
C GLU A 816 -45.51 14.25 4.30
N ALA A 817 -45.34 14.91 5.45
CA ALA A 817 -45.52 16.36 5.57
C ALA A 817 -44.47 17.15 4.79
N ILE A 818 -43.21 16.71 4.79
CA ILE A 818 -42.14 17.31 3.97
C ILE A 818 -42.45 17.14 2.49
N GLU A 819 -42.79 15.94 2.03
CA GLU A 819 -43.10 15.68 0.62
C GLU A 819 -44.32 16.49 0.15
N THR A 820 -45.39 16.49 0.95
CA THR A 820 -46.58 17.30 0.70
C THR A 820 -46.22 18.78 0.58
N TYR A 821 -45.39 19.29 1.51
CA TYR A 821 -44.92 20.67 1.48
C TYR A 821 -44.09 20.98 0.23
N ILE A 822 -43.11 20.14 -0.12
CA ILE A 822 -42.26 20.28 -1.32
C ILE A 822 -43.13 20.38 -2.58
N GLY A 823 -44.19 19.58 -2.67
CA GLY A 823 -45.15 19.60 -3.78
C GLY A 823 -45.99 20.87 -3.90
N LYS A 824 -45.96 21.77 -2.91
CA LYS A 824 -46.66 23.08 -2.94
C LYS A 824 -45.85 24.22 -3.54
N VAL A 825 -44.68 23.93 -4.11
CA VAL A 825 -43.88 24.95 -4.80
C VAL A 825 -44.60 25.45 -6.07
N ASN A 826 -44.63 26.76 -6.27
CA ASN A 826 -45.09 27.36 -7.51
C ASN A 826 -44.04 27.15 -8.61
N THR A 827 -44.40 26.36 -9.63
CA THR A 827 -43.54 26.13 -10.81
C THR A 827 -43.77 27.21 -11.88
N PRO A 828 -42.80 27.42 -12.81
CA PRO A 828 -43.02 28.21 -14.02
C PRO A 828 -44.24 27.67 -14.79
N LYS A 829 -44.85 28.47 -15.68
CA LYS A 829 -45.92 27.98 -16.57
C LYS A 829 -45.33 27.48 -17.89
N ASP A 830 -46.14 26.86 -18.74
CA ASP A 830 -45.69 26.52 -20.10
C ASP A 830 -45.22 27.78 -20.84
N GLY A 831 -44.12 27.65 -21.60
CA GLY A 831 -43.54 28.74 -22.36
C GLY A 831 -42.04 28.60 -22.59
N ILE A 832 -41.42 29.68 -23.03
CA ILE A 832 -39.99 29.75 -23.34
C ILE A 832 -39.27 30.46 -22.20
N TYR A 833 -38.12 29.91 -21.82
CA TYR A 833 -37.36 30.37 -20.66
C TYR A 833 -35.87 30.46 -20.97
N LYS A 834 -35.24 31.50 -20.41
CA LYS A 834 -33.82 31.51 -20.09
C LYS A 834 -33.67 30.92 -18.68
N ILE A 835 -32.77 29.96 -18.51
CA ILE A 835 -32.52 29.32 -17.20
C ILE A 835 -31.21 29.87 -16.66
N GLN A 836 -31.27 30.78 -15.69
CA GLN A 836 -30.09 31.44 -15.12
C GLN A 836 -29.64 30.77 -13.83
N SER A 837 -28.34 30.55 -13.64
CA SER A 837 -27.80 30.03 -12.39
C SER A 837 -27.72 31.13 -11.33
N LEU A 838 -28.27 30.82 -10.16
CA LEU A 838 -28.28 31.64 -8.95
C LEU A 838 -27.26 31.17 -7.90
N THR A 839 -26.29 30.33 -8.30
CA THR A 839 -25.18 29.92 -7.43
C THR A 839 -24.38 31.15 -6.95
N THR A 840 -23.70 31.02 -5.81
CA THR A 840 -22.69 32.00 -5.39
C THR A 840 -21.31 31.79 -6.04
N GLY A 841 -21.11 30.66 -6.75
CA GLY A 841 -19.84 30.26 -7.34
C GLY A 841 -19.58 30.74 -8.78
N ALA A 842 -18.73 30.00 -9.50
CA ALA A 842 -18.24 30.38 -10.84
C ALA A 842 -19.34 30.54 -11.90
N ALA A 843 -20.48 29.87 -11.73
CA ALA A 843 -21.61 29.95 -12.67
C ALA A 843 -22.59 31.08 -12.36
N LYS A 844 -22.32 31.95 -11.38
CA LYS A 844 -23.22 33.03 -10.99
C LYS A 844 -23.62 33.89 -12.20
N GLY A 845 -24.92 33.97 -12.47
CA GLY A 845 -25.48 34.77 -13.56
C GLY A 845 -25.31 34.17 -14.96
N ALA A 846 -24.66 33.00 -15.09
CA ALA A 846 -24.59 32.25 -16.33
C ALA A 846 -25.93 31.56 -16.65
N TYR A 847 -26.15 31.25 -17.92
CA TYR A 847 -27.36 30.60 -18.41
C TYR A 847 -27.07 29.16 -18.83
N VAL A 848 -28.01 28.26 -18.56
CA VAL A 848 -27.98 26.89 -19.08
C VAL A 848 -28.16 26.95 -20.59
N CYS A 849 -27.17 26.44 -21.33
CA CYS A 849 -27.16 26.46 -22.79
C CYS A 849 -26.55 25.18 -23.35
N THR A 850 -26.63 25.02 -24.67
CA THR A 850 -25.97 23.94 -25.42
C THR A 850 -24.94 24.55 -26.36
N ASP A 851 -23.93 23.76 -26.77
CA ASP A 851 -22.91 24.23 -27.69
C ASP A 851 -23.45 24.57 -29.08
N GLY A 852 -24.58 23.97 -29.51
CA GLY A 852 -25.28 24.30 -30.76
C GLY A 852 -24.51 23.95 -32.05
N THR A 853 -23.18 23.87 -31.95
CA THR A 853 -22.20 23.33 -32.89
C THR A 853 -21.40 22.30 -32.10
N GLY A 854 -21.39 21.04 -32.54
CA GLY A 854 -20.87 19.95 -31.71
C GLY A 854 -19.36 20.02 -31.44
N SER A 855 -18.89 19.11 -30.58
CA SER A 855 -17.46 18.88 -30.32
C SER A 855 -17.09 17.44 -30.69
N ALA A 856 -15.79 17.13 -30.77
CA ALA A 856 -15.31 15.79 -31.12
C ALA A 856 -15.75 14.68 -30.15
N SER A 857 -16.28 15.07 -28.98
CA SER A 857 -16.73 14.14 -27.96
C SER A 857 -18.26 14.01 -27.84
N ASN A 858 -19.08 14.83 -28.53
CA ASN A 858 -20.54 14.63 -28.49
C ASN A 858 -21.37 15.43 -29.52
N ALA A 859 -22.45 14.80 -30.01
CA ALA A 859 -23.51 15.43 -30.79
C ALA A 859 -24.50 16.11 -29.85
N TYR A 860 -24.62 17.44 -29.90
CA TYR A 860 -25.76 18.18 -29.34
C TYR A 860 -26.14 17.93 -27.86
N SER A 861 -25.35 17.20 -27.07
CA SER A 861 -25.74 16.73 -25.73
C SER A 861 -24.92 17.33 -24.60
N ASN A 862 -23.98 18.24 -24.91
CA ASN A 862 -23.21 18.95 -23.90
C ASN A 862 -23.99 20.15 -23.38
N VAL A 863 -24.87 19.88 -22.42
CA VAL A 863 -25.49 20.95 -21.65
C VAL A 863 -24.41 21.62 -20.79
N ARG A 864 -24.28 22.93 -20.94
CA ARG A 864 -23.27 23.78 -20.33
C ARG A 864 -23.92 24.97 -19.64
N TRP A 865 -23.10 25.73 -18.94
CA TRP A 865 -23.48 27.04 -18.43
C TRP A 865 -22.50 28.09 -18.95
N ASP A 866 -23.02 29.14 -19.57
CA ASP A 866 -22.19 30.24 -20.09
C ASP A 866 -22.98 31.55 -20.23
N TYR A 867 -22.48 32.52 -21.00
CA TYR A 867 -23.18 33.78 -21.28
C TYR A 867 -23.45 34.63 -20.03
N ALA A 868 -22.62 34.47 -18.99
CA ALA A 868 -22.67 35.34 -17.83
C ALA A 868 -22.37 36.78 -18.27
N ASN A 869 -23.32 37.68 -18.02
CA ASN A 869 -23.28 39.09 -18.44
C ASN A 869 -23.32 39.33 -19.96
N ASP A 870 -23.76 38.36 -20.78
CA ASP A 870 -23.99 38.57 -22.20
C ASP A 870 -25.18 39.53 -22.41
N THR A 871 -24.94 40.67 -23.06
CA THR A 871 -25.97 41.67 -23.37
C THR A 871 -26.87 41.27 -24.54
N GLU A 872 -26.48 40.25 -25.31
CA GLU A 872 -27.23 39.72 -26.46
C GLU A 872 -27.86 38.35 -26.15
N ILE A 873 -28.06 38.02 -24.86
CA ILE A 873 -28.61 36.72 -24.44
C ILE A 873 -29.95 36.38 -25.11
N ASP A 874 -30.76 37.38 -25.46
CA ASP A 874 -32.04 37.18 -26.16
C ASP A 874 -31.85 36.68 -27.61
N ASN A 875 -30.67 36.89 -28.21
CA ASN A 875 -30.28 36.39 -29.54
C ASN A 875 -29.52 35.05 -29.47
N ARG A 876 -29.39 34.44 -28.29
CA ARG A 876 -28.72 33.14 -28.10
C ARG A 876 -29.75 32.02 -28.06
N LEU A 877 -30.26 31.61 -29.24
CA LEU A 877 -31.28 30.56 -29.36
C LEU A 877 -30.91 29.24 -28.65
N ASN A 878 -29.61 28.93 -28.55
CA ASN A 878 -29.06 27.77 -27.83
C ASN A 878 -29.13 27.89 -26.29
N ALA A 879 -29.50 29.04 -25.74
CA ALA A 879 -29.79 29.25 -24.32
C ALA A 879 -31.29 29.32 -24.02
N LEU A 880 -32.17 29.21 -25.04
CA LEU A 880 -33.62 29.24 -24.88
C LEU A 880 -34.18 27.81 -24.77
N TRP A 881 -35.01 27.61 -23.75
CA TRP A 881 -35.62 26.32 -23.43
C TRP A 881 -37.14 26.44 -23.40
N GLU A 882 -37.83 25.58 -24.14
CA GLU A 882 -39.27 25.38 -24.00
C GLU A 882 -39.54 24.47 -22.81
N LEU A 883 -40.35 24.95 -21.88
CA LEU A 883 -40.87 24.20 -20.74
C LEU A 883 -42.32 23.80 -21.03
N LYS A 884 -42.63 22.51 -20.85
CA LYS A 884 -44.01 21.99 -20.86
C LYS A 884 -44.28 21.12 -19.65
N HIS A 885 -45.43 21.30 -19.02
CA HIS A 885 -45.92 20.40 -17.99
C HIS A 885 -46.38 19.07 -18.61
N VAL A 886 -46.03 17.99 -17.95
CA VAL A 886 -46.43 16.62 -18.28
C VAL A 886 -46.88 15.92 -17.01
N ASP A 887 -47.48 14.73 -17.13
CA ASP A 887 -47.83 13.91 -15.98
C ASP A 887 -46.58 13.67 -15.12
N GLY A 888 -46.64 14.11 -13.85
CA GLY A 888 -45.55 13.95 -12.89
C GLY A 888 -44.38 14.94 -13.01
N GLY A 889 -44.46 16.01 -13.80
CA GLY A 889 -43.39 17.02 -13.81
C GLY A 889 -43.37 17.95 -15.03
N ILE A 890 -42.17 18.24 -15.51
CA ILE A 890 -41.94 19.10 -16.69
C ILE A 890 -41.01 18.40 -17.70
N THR A 891 -41.04 18.90 -18.94
CA THR A 891 -40.03 18.63 -19.97
C THR A 891 -39.32 19.94 -20.30
N LEU A 892 -38.04 19.86 -20.69
CA LEU A 892 -37.23 21.01 -21.12
C LEU A 892 -36.61 20.70 -22.47
N ARG A 893 -37.07 21.38 -23.53
CA ARG A 893 -36.56 21.23 -24.91
C ARG A 893 -35.74 22.46 -25.31
N ASN A 894 -34.52 22.27 -25.78
CA ASN A 894 -33.71 23.38 -26.27
C ASN A 894 -34.15 23.80 -27.68
N LEU A 895 -34.29 25.11 -27.93
CA LEU A 895 -34.81 25.62 -29.21
C LEU A 895 -33.77 25.61 -30.35
N ALA A 896 -32.47 25.60 -30.09
CA ALA A 896 -31.49 25.50 -31.18
C ALA A 896 -31.32 24.05 -31.67
N THR A 897 -31.43 23.07 -30.77
CA THR A 897 -31.12 21.67 -31.07
C THR A 897 -32.35 20.78 -31.22
N ASN A 898 -33.54 21.22 -30.80
CA ASN A 898 -34.77 20.43 -30.67
C ASN A 898 -34.63 19.19 -29.76
N ARG A 899 -33.61 19.14 -28.91
CA ARG A 899 -33.36 18.01 -28.00
C ARG A 899 -33.82 18.34 -26.58
N TYR A 900 -34.26 17.34 -25.85
CA TYR A 900 -34.75 17.44 -24.49
C TYR A 900 -33.63 17.20 -23.49
N LEU A 901 -33.60 17.97 -22.40
CA LEU A 901 -32.78 17.65 -21.24
C LEU A 901 -33.22 16.29 -20.68
N SER A 902 -32.28 15.36 -20.53
CA SER A 902 -32.60 13.95 -20.23
C SER A 902 -32.12 13.51 -18.86
N ASN A 903 -32.84 12.52 -18.31
CA ASN A 903 -32.47 11.77 -17.12
C ASN A 903 -32.00 10.34 -17.44
N GLU A 904 -31.83 10.00 -18.72
CA GLU A 904 -31.21 8.76 -19.14
C GLU A 904 -29.68 8.86 -19.09
N GLN A 905 -29.02 7.73 -18.89
CA GLN A 905 -27.55 7.63 -18.86
C GLN A 905 -26.86 8.56 -17.83
N VAL A 906 -27.60 9.03 -16.84
CA VAL A 906 -27.07 9.87 -15.76
C VAL A 906 -26.34 9.02 -14.72
N SER A 907 -25.12 9.43 -14.40
CA SER A 907 -24.29 8.86 -13.33
C SER A 907 -23.80 9.99 -12.44
N LEU A 908 -23.46 9.68 -11.19
CA LEU A 908 -22.94 10.69 -10.26
C LEU A 908 -21.70 11.36 -10.86
N SER A 909 -21.70 12.70 -10.89
CA SER A 909 -20.68 13.56 -11.52
C SER A 909 -20.61 13.48 -13.05
N GLY A 910 -21.49 12.71 -13.71
CA GLY A 910 -21.64 12.70 -15.16
C GLY A 910 -22.26 14.00 -15.69
N ARG A 911 -22.10 14.26 -16.99
CA ARG A 911 -22.76 15.39 -17.67
C ARG A 911 -24.26 15.10 -17.80
N VAL A 912 -25.09 16.15 -17.75
CA VAL A 912 -26.52 16.02 -18.06
C VAL A 912 -26.69 15.95 -19.60
N PRO A 913 -27.23 14.85 -20.15
CA PRO A 913 -27.33 14.68 -21.60
C PRO A 913 -28.57 15.37 -22.19
N GLN A 914 -28.60 15.45 -23.52
CA GLN A 914 -29.81 15.71 -24.29
C GLN A 914 -30.17 14.51 -25.18
N THR A 915 -31.47 14.31 -25.43
CA THR A 915 -32.02 13.23 -26.27
C THR A 915 -33.10 13.79 -27.22
N ASP A 916 -33.50 13.02 -28.24
CA ASP A 916 -34.70 13.33 -29.05
C ASP A 916 -36.01 13.04 -28.31
N ALA A 917 -36.03 12.03 -27.44
CA ALA A 917 -37.17 11.69 -26.61
C ALA A 917 -37.33 12.67 -25.43
N SER A 918 -38.58 13.02 -25.10
CA SER A 918 -38.87 13.84 -23.92
C SER A 918 -38.74 13.02 -22.63
N HIS A 919 -38.21 13.62 -21.57
CA HIS A 919 -38.10 13.02 -20.24
C HIS A 919 -38.78 13.88 -19.17
N THR A 920 -39.44 13.23 -18.20
CA THR A 920 -40.06 13.91 -17.06
C THR A 920 -39.00 14.29 -16.02
N LEU A 921 -38.88 15.59 -15.78
CA LEU A 921 -38.00 16.20 -14.77
C LEU A 921 -38.87 16.82 -13.67
N GLY A 922 -38.35 16.90 -12.45
CA GLY A 922 -39.02 17.57 -11.34
C GLY A 922 -38.45 18.96 -11.05
N LEU A 923 -39.23 19.77 -10.34
CA LEU A 923 -38.84 21.07 -9.82
C LEU A 923 -39.13 21.15 -8.33
N ARG A 924 -38.23 21.75 -7.55
CA ARG A 924 -38.45 22.08 -6.14
C ARG A 924 -37.72 23.34 -5.73
N GLY A 925 -38.12 23.98 -4.63
CA GLY A 925 -37.43 25.16 -4.11
C GLY A 925 -35.98 24.85 -3.69
N ALA A 926 -35.03 25.75 -4.00
CA ALA A 926 -33.61 25.58 -3.70
C ALA A 926 -33.25 25.79 -2.21
N ARG A 927 -34.23 26.11 -1.35
CA ARG A 927 -34.08 26.38 0.09
C ARG A 927 -33.18 27.59 0.38
N ILE A 928 -33.50 28.72 -0.25
CA ILE A 928 -32.81 30.00 -0.06
C ILE A 928 -33.84 31.07 0.31
N ASP A 929 -33.89 31.44 1.59
CA ASP A 929 -34.78 32.48 2.13
C ASP A 929 -34.60 33.86 1.46
N THR A 930 -33.36 34.19 1.10
CA THR A 930 -32.99 35.47 0.47
C THR A 930 -33.19 35.51 -1.05
N ILE A 931 -33.45 34.37 -1.70
CA ILE A 931 -33.62 34.26 -3.15
C ILE A 931 -34.82 33.35 -3.45
N THR A 932 -36.02 33.85 -3.20
CA THR A 932 -37.27 33.06 -3.23
C THR A 932 -37.61 32.45 -4.58
N LYS A 933 -37.05 32.99 -5.67
CA LYS A 933 -37.21 32.52 -7.05
C LYS A 933 -36.33 31.33 -7.45
N ALA A 934 -35.47 30.87 -6.55
CA ALA A 934 -34.51 29.80 -6.84
C ALA A 934 -35.15 28.41 -6.79
N LEU A 935 -35.04 27.67 -7.89
CA LEU A 935 -35.48 26.28 -8.05
C LEU A 935 -34.28 25.36 -8.29
N ASN A 936 -34.42 24.10 -7.88
CA ASN A 936 -33.58 23.01 -8.36
C ASN A 936 -34.31 22.24 -9.45
N ILE A 937 -33.56 21.75 -10.44
CA ILE A 937 -34.03 20.78 -11.44
C ILE A 937 -33.67 19.38 -10.94
N THR A 938 -34.66 18.54 -10.72
CA THR A 938 -34.46 17.13 -10.35
C THR A 938 -34.55 16.25 -11.59
N LEU A 939 -33.56 15.39 -11.80
CA LEU A 939 -33.55 14.50 -12.97
C LEU A 939 -34.49 13.31 -12.79
N TYR A 940 -34.81 12.95 -11.55
CA TYR A 940 -35.86 12.00 -11.22
C TYR A 940 -36.89 12.68 -10.32
N ASN A 941 -38.18 12.48 -10.60
CA ASN A 941 -39.26 13.08 -9.83
C ASN A 941 -39.64 12.23 -8.61
N ASP A 942 -39.94 10.94 -8.82
CA ASP A 942 -40.57 10.09 -7.77
C ASP A 942 -39.65 9.70 -6.62
N SER A 943 -38.33 9.64 -6.84
CA SER A 943 -37.35 9.26 -5.82
C SER A 943 -36.24 10.30 -5.62
N VAL A 944 -36.31 11.43 -6.32
CA VAL A 944 -35.30 12.51 -6.38
C VAL A 944 -33.88 11.98 -6.17
N LYS A 945 -33.36 11.27 -7.17
CA LYS A 945 -32.02 10.66 -7.08
C LYS A 945 -30.89 11.68 -7.33
N TYR A 946 -31.10 12.61 -8.27
CA TYR A 946 -30.08 13.56 -8.70
C TYR A 946 -30.64 14.94 -9.06
N PHE A 947 -29.75 15.93 -8.97
CA PHE A 947 -29.96 17.34 -9.32
C PHE A 947 -29.05 17.75 -10.46
N ALA A 948 -29.55 18.58 -11.37
CA ALA A 948 -28.70 19.30 -12.31
C ALA A 948 -27.85 20.34 -11.57
N ASN A 949 -26.56 20.40 -11.87
CA ASN A 949 -25.59 21.23 -11.18
C ASN A 949 -24.63 21.91 -12.16
N ALA A 950 -24.41 23.21 -12.01
CA ALA A 950 -23.43 23.96 -12.76
C ALA A 950 -22.00 23.71 -12.22
N GLN A 951 -21.26 22.75 -12.81
CA GLN A 951 -19.96 22.33 -12.30
C GLN A 951 -18.95 23.49 -12.29
N PRO A 952 -18.33 23.84 -11.15
CA PRO A 952 -17.27 24.85 -11.08
C PRO A 952 -16.06 24.47 -11.94
N GLY A 953 -15.48 25.44 -12.66
CA GLY A 953 -14.26 25.24 -13.46
C GLY A 953 -14.44 24.50 -14.80
N GLY A 954 -15.43 23.61 -14.92
CA GLY A 954 -15.69 22.82 -16.14
C GLY A 954 -16.66 23.45 -17.14
N LYS A 955 -17.39 24.50 -16.75
CA LYS A 955 -18.48 25.14 -17.54
C LYS A 955 -19.58 24.18 -18.02
N VAL A 956 -19.69 22.97 -17.48
CA VAL A 956 -20.69 21.97 -17.89
C VAL A 956 -21.79 21.79 -16.84
N LEU A 957 -22.97 21.36 -17.28
CA LEU A 957 -24.04 20.93 -16.39
C LEU A 957 -23.84 19.44 -16.05
N VAL A 958 -23.74 19.13 -14.76
CA VAL A 958 -23.45 17.78 -14.24
C VAL A 958 -24.52 17.32 -13.26
N VAL A 959 -24.44 16.05 -12.90
CA VAL A 959 -25.38 15.33 -12.06
C VAL A 959 -24.78 15.18 -10.66
N TRP A 960 -25.39 15.75 -9.62
CA TRP A 960 -25.02 15.46 -8.21
C TRP A 960 -26.21 14.90 -7.42
N ASN A 961 -25.94 14.12 -6.38
CA ASN A 961 -26.96 13.50 -5.53
C ASN A 961 -27.42 14.39 -4.35
N SER A 962 -26.97 15.65 -4.29
CA SER A 962 -27.40 16.60 -3.28
C SER A 962 -27.52 18.01 -3.85
N ALA A 963 -28.38 18.81 -3.20
CA ALA A 963 -28.66 20.20 -3.51
C ALA A 963 -28.97 20.93 -2.19
N LYS A 964 -28.22 21.96 -1.83
CA LYS A 964 -28.31 22.70 -0.56
C LYS A 964 -28.14 24.20 -0.80
N GLY A 965 -29.24 24.96 -0.75
CA GLY A 965 -29.19 26.41 -0.77
C GLY A 965 -28.66 26.96 -2.11
N ALA A 966 -27.82 27.99 -2.03
CA ALA A 966 -27.23 28.69 -3.19
C ALA A 966 -26.00 27.98 -3.78
N ASP A 967 -25.98 26.65 -3.71
CA ASP A 967 -24.93 25.84 -4.33
C ASP A 967 -25.08 25.83 -5.86
N ASN A 968 -24.40 24.89 -6.53
CA ASN A 968 -24.37 24.81 -7.98
C ASN A 968 -25.70 24.34 -8.61
N SER A 969 -26.72 24.02 -7.82
CA SER A 969 -28.01 23.51 -8.29
C SER A 969 -29.15 24.55 -8.30
N ALA A 970 -28.87 25.79 -7.93
CA ALA A 970 -29.87 26.86 -7.85
C ALA A 970 -30.06 27.58 -9.19
N PHE A 971 -31.30 27.61 -9.70
CA PHE A 971 -31.66 28.22 -10.99
C PHE A 971 -32.90 29.10 -10.91
N GLU A 972 -32.95 30.14 -11.75
CA GLU A 972 -34.13 30.95 -12.03
C GLU A 972 -34.63 30.68 -13.45
N PHE A 973 -35.95 30.58 -13.60
CA PHE A 973 -36.61 30.47 -14.89
C PHE A 973 -37.15 31.85 -15.31
N ILE A 974 -36.42 32.54 -16.17
CA ILE A 974 -36.78 33.86 -16.68
C ILE A 974 -37.60 33.68 -17.96
N LYS A 975 -38.90 33.97 -17.89
CA LYS A 975 -39.81 33.83 -19.03
C LYS A 975 -39.41 34.80 -20.15
N VAL A 976 -39.37 34.31 -21.38
CA VAL A 976 -39.23 35.11 -22.60
C VAL A 976 -40.63 35.41 -23.11
N SER A 977 -40.97 36.70 -23.26
CA SER A 977 -42.24 37.08 -23.87
C SER A 977 -42.22 36.90 -25.38
N GLU A 978 -43.39 36.78 -26.01
CA GLU A 978 -43.47 36.65 -27.49
C GLU A 978 -42.88 37.88 -28.20
N ASP A 979 -43.01 39.07 -27.61
CA ASP A 979 -42.44 40.31 -28.16
C ASP A 979 -40.91 40.40 -28.01
N GLU A 980 -40.32 39.62 -27.09
CA GLU A 980 -38.88 39.56 -26.83
C GLU A 980 -38.20 38.37 -27.53
N PHE A 981 -38.96 37.50 -28.20
CA PHE A 981 -38.39 36.41 -28.98
C PHE A 981 -37.66 36.98 -30.19
N ALA A 982 -36.33 37.07 -30.09
CA ALA A 982 -35.51 37.38 -31.24
C ALA A 982 -35.40 36.11 -32.10
N ALA A 983 -35.97 36.16 -33.31
CA ALA A 983 -35.80 35.15 -34.36
C ALA A 983 -34.36 35.16 -34.92
N THR A 984 -33.35 35.18 -34.04
CA THR A 984 -31.94 35.36 -34.35
C THR A 984 -31.12 34.34 -33.56
N MET A 985 -30.12 33.75 -34.22
CA MET A 985 -29.12 32.90 -33.60
C MET A 985 -27.73 33.41 -33.98
N ILE A 986 -26.81 33.44 -33.02
CA ILE A 986 -25.41 33.79 -33.26
C ILE A 986 -24.61 32.50 -33.50
N LEU A 987 -23.92 32.42 -34.63
CA LEU A 987 -23.01 31.34 -35.00
C LEU A 987 -21.56 31.81 -34.96
N GLU A 988 -20.67 30.95 -34.49
CA GLU A 988 -19.24 31.24 -34.37
C GLU A 988 -18.50 30.90 -35.67
N HIS A 989 -17.61 31.79 -36.12
CA HIS A 989 -16.67 31.56 -37.22
C HIS A 989 -15.22 31.81 -36.75
N PRO A 990 -14.60 30.84 -36.04
CA PRO A 990 -13.28 31.04 -35.42
C PRO A 990 -12.09 30.84 -36.37
N VAL A 991 -12.32 30.24 -37.53
CA VAL A 991 -11.29 29.90 -38.53
C VAL A 991 -11.76 30.33 -39.92
N PRO A 992 -10.86 30.57 -40.89
CA PRO A 992 -11.21 31.12 -42.21
C PRO A 992 -12.30 30.37 -42.99
N PHE A 993 -12.53 29.09 -42.69
CA PHE A 993 -13.60 28.29 -43.28
C PHE A 993 -14.30 27.48 -42.19
N THR A 994 -15.61 27.64 -42.06
CA THR A 994 -16.46 26.80 -41.19
C THR A 994 -17.62 26.21 -41.97
N VAL A 995 -18.01 25.00 -41.62
CA VAL A 995 -19.23 24.35 -42.10
C VAL A 995 -20.32 24.56 -41.05
N HIS A 996 -21.54 24.77 -41.50
CA HIS A 996 -22.73 24.78 -40.66
C HIS A 996 -23.85 23.96 -41.29
N LEU A 997 -24.62 23.29 -40.43
CA LEU A 997 -25.78 22.46 -40.69
C LEU A 997 -26.81 22.73 -39.61
N LEU A 998 -27.95 23.32 -39.99
CA LEU A 998 -29.00 23.73 -39.05
C LEU A 998 -30.31 22.97 -39.29
N PRO A 999 -31.05 22.59 -38.23
CA PRO A 999 -32.26 21.78 -38.36
C PRO A 999 -33.50 22.58 -38.74
N PHE A 1000 -33.41 23.88 -38.99
CA PHE A 1000 -34.53 24.77 -39.32
C PHE A 1000 -34.16 25.74 -40.44
N ASP A 1001 -35.16 26.33 -41.06
CA ASP A 1001 -34.99 27.33 -42.13
C ASP A 1001 -34.41 28.64 -41.58
N ILE A 1002 -33.43 29.19 -42.29
CA ILE A 1002 -32.87 30.52 -42.00
C ILE A 1002 -32.96 31.42 -43.23
N ALA A 1003 -33.14 32.72 -43.00
CA ALA A 1003 -32.89 33.72 -44.02
C ALA A 1003 -31.40 33.70 -44.42
N ALA A 1004 -31.13 34.01 -45.68
CA ALA A 1004 -29.76 34.11 -46.18
C ALA A 1004 -28.94 35.06 -45.29
N PRO A 1005 -27.77 34.62 -44.77
CA PRO A 1005 -26.94 35.47 -43.93
C PRO A 1005 -26.48 36.73 -44.67
N ALA A 1006 -26.24 37.82 -43.93
CA ALA A 1006 -25.72 39.06 -44.49
C ALA A 1006 -24.26 38.95 -45.00
N ILE A 1007 -23.61 37.82 -44.73
CA ILE A 1007 -22.28 37.45 -45.23
C ILE A 1007 -22.41 36.43 -46.37
N PRO A 1008 -21.48 36.42 -47.34
CA PRO A 1008 -21.45 35.40 -48.37
C PRO A 1008 -21.30 33.99 -47.75
N VAL A 1009 -22.22 33.10 -48.09
CA VAL A 1009 -22.16 31.68 -47.75
C VAL A 1009 -22.20 30.82 -49.01
N TYR A 1010 -21.56 29.66 -48.95
CA TYR A 1010 -21.24 28.86 -50.12
C TYR A 1010 -21.72 27.42 -50.01
N THR A 1011 -21.93 26.80 -51.16
CA THR A 1011 -22.12 25.35 -51.34
C THR A 1011 -21.04 24.78 -52.25
N VAL A 1012 -20.91 23.45 -52.33
CA VAL A 1012 -19.88 22.80 -53.16
C VAL A 1012 -20.32 22.70 -54.62
N LEU A 1013 -19.50 23.27 -55.52
CA LEU A 1013 -19.72 23.20 -56.97
C LEU A 1013 -19.11 21.92 -57.58
N GLY A 1014 -17.89 21.56 -57.15
CA GLY A 1014 -17.14 20.42 -57.69
C GLY A 1014 -15.62 20.63 -57.58
N LEU A 1015 -14.85 19.71 -58.16
CA LEU A 1015 -13.38 19.74 -58.14
C LEU A 1015 -12.81 20.42 -59.40
N LYS A 1016 -11.85 21.33 -59.24
CA LYS A 1016 -11.06 21.92 -60.34
C LYS A 1016 -9.73 22.46 -59.82
N ASP A 1017 -8.64 22.32 -60.59
CA ASP A 1017 -7.31 22.87 -60.29
C ASP A 1017 -6.76 22.51 -58.90
N ASN A 1018 -6.97 21.26 -58.47
CA ASN A 1018 -6.58 20.75 -57.14
C ASN A 1018 -7.22 21.52 -55.97
N ALA A 1019 -8.43 22.02 -56.17
CA ALA A 1019 -9.22 22.70 -55.16
C ALA A 1019 -10.72 22.33 -55.29
N VAL A 1020 -11.40 22.28 -54.16
CA VAL A 1020 -12.86 22.22 -54.13
C VAL A 1020 -13.39 23.61 -54.41
N GLN A 1021 -14.10 23.75 -55.53
CA GLN A 1021 -14.70 24.99 -55.97
C GLN A 1021 -16.02 25.20 -55.22
N LEU A 1022 -16.21 26.41 -54.71
CA LEU A 1022 -17.38 26.82 -53.94
C LEU A 1022 -18.22 27.80 -54.75
N LYS A 1023 -19.54 27.70 -54.61
CA LYS A 1023 -20.49 28.61 -55.26
C LYS A 1023 -21.33 29.32 -54.20
N THR A 1024 -21.48 30.64 -54.32
CA THR A 1024 -22.33 31.41 -53.42
C THR A 1024 -23.78 30.94 -53.50
N ILE A 1025 -24.40 30.74 -52.34
CA ILE A 1025 -25.83 30.46 -52.24
C ILE A 1025 -26.58 31.77 -52.51
N THR A 1026 -27.46 31.76 -53.52
CA THR A 1026 -28.22 32.95 -53.98
C THR A 1026 -29.70 32.91 -53.61
N SER A 1027 -30.13 31.86 -52.91
CA SER A 1027 -31.49 31.74 -52.36
C SER A 1027 -31.67 32.72 -51.19
N ASP A 1028 -32.83 33.35 -51.10
CA ASP A 1028 -33.19 34.22 -49.96
C ASP A 1028 -33.39 33.42 -48.66
N VAL A 1029 -33.59 32.10 -48.75
CA VAL A 1029 -33.76 31.16 -47.64
C VAL A 1029 -32.83 29.97 -47.82
N ILE A 1030 -32.14 29.58 -46.75
CA ILE A 1030 -31.43 28.30 -46.65
C ILE A 1030 -32.36 27.36 -45.89
N THR A 1031 -32.83 26.32 -46.58
CA THR A 1031 -33.77 25.36 -46.01
C THR A 1031 -33.10 24.46 -44.98
N ALA A 1032 -33.85 24.04 -43.96
CA ALA A 1032 -33.45 23.11 -42.93
C ALA A 1032 -32.67 21.91 -43.50
N GLY A 1033 -31.55 21.57 -42.88
CA GLY A 1033 -30.66 20.50 -43.32
C GLY A 1033 -29.75 20.84 -44.51
N THR A 1034 -29.81 22.04 -45.09
CA THR A 1034 -28.87 22.38 -46.18
C THR A 1034 -27.52 22.78 -45.59
N PRO A 1035 -26.43 22.02 -45.81
CA PRO A 1035 -25.12 22.43 -45.31
C PRO A 1035 -24.57 23.61 -46.12
N PHE A 1036 -23.94 24.55 -45.43
CA PHE A 1036 -23.30 25.71 -46.04
C PHE A 1036 -21.93 26.00 -45.42
N ILE A 1037 -21.06 26.63 -46.21
CA ILE A 1037 -19.71 27.01 -45.82
C ILE A 1037 -19.64 28.53 -45.69
N VAL A 1038 -19.04 29.02 -44.61
CA VAL A 1038 -18.66 30.42 -44.45
C VAL A 1038 -17.17 30.54 -44.75
N ALA A 1039 -16.76 31.51 -45.57
CA ALA A 1039 -15.37 31.72 -45.95
C ALA A 1039 -14.94 33.20 -45.84
N GLU A 1040 -13.96 33.51 -44.99
CA GLU A 1040 -13.38 34.85 -44.83
C GLU A 1040 -11.84 34.86 -44.84
N ASP A 1041 -11.24 35.84 -45.55
CA ASP A 1041 -9.80 35.89 -45.87
C ASP A 1041 -8.88 36.28 -44.69
N THR A 1042 -9.44 36.81 -43.58
CA THR A 1042 -8.67 37.20 -42.37
C THR A 1042 -9.45 36.91 -41.08
N ALA A 1043 -9.44 35.65 -40.61
CA ALA A 1043 -10.11 35.29 -39.37
C ALA A 1043 -9.40 35.86 -38.12
N THR A 1044 -9.89 36.98 -37.59
CA THR A 1044 -10.05 37.19 -36.14
C THR A 1044 -11.44 36.68 -35.79
N THR A 1045 -11.65 35.89 -34.74
CA THR A 1045 -12.97 35.35 -34.35
C THR A 1045 -14.11 36.35 -34.63
N LYS A 1046 -14.99 36.01 -35.57
CA LYS A 1046 -16.19 36.80 -35.87
C LYS A 1046 -17.41 35.92 -35.64
N ASP A 1047 -18.23 36.34 -34.71
CA ASP A 1047 -19.60 35.84 -34.59
C ASP A 1047 -20.43 36.47 -35.71
N PHE A 1048 -21.31 35.69 -36.34
CA PHE A 1048 -22.30 36.21 -37.29
C PHE A 1048 -23.70 35.75 -36.91
N SER A 1049 -24.68 36.62 -37.15
CA SER A 1049 -26.08 36.32 -36.85
C SER A 1049 -26.77 35.72 -38.07
N VAL A 1050 -27.53 34.65 -37.83
CA VAL A 1050 -28.52 34.12 -38.75
C VAL A 1050 -29.91 34.42 -38.22
N TYR A 1051 -30.84 34.68 -39.13
CA TYR A 1051 -32.23 34.99 -38.79
C TYR A 1051 -33.11 33.81 -39.17
N LEU A 1052 -34.00 33.40 -38.28
CA LEU A 1052 -35.01 32.39 -38.58
C LEU A 1052 -36.04 32.99 -39.54
N THR A 1053 -36.64 32.16 -40.39
CA THR A 1053 -37.74 32.58 -41.28
C THR A 1053 -39.10 32.69 -40.57
N VAL A 1054 -39.15 32.35 -39.28
CA VAL A 1054 -40.33 32.38 -38.41
C VAL A 1054 -40.14 33.38 -37.28
N TYR A 1055 -41.24 33.96 -36.78
CA TYR A 1055 -41.20 35.03 -35.77
C TYR A 1055 -41.69 34.58 -34.39
N THR A 1056 -42.09 33.32 -34.25
CA THR A 1056 -42.47 32.72 -32.96
C THR A 1056 -41.88 31.32 -32.84
N ALA A 1057 -41.58 30.87 -31.61
CA ALA A 1057 -41.01 29.54 -31.42
C ALA A 1057 -41.98 28.40 -31.78
N GLY A 1058 -43.30 28.64 -31.69
CA GLY A 1058 -44.32 27.64 -32.04
C GLY A 1058 -44.40 27.35 -33.53
N GLU A 1059 -43.93 28.26 -34.38
CA GLU A 1059 -43.87 28.12 -35.84
C GLU A 1059 -42.59 27.43 -36.32
N MET A 1060 -41.62 27.24 -35.42
CA MET A 1060 -40.32 26.66 -35.77
C MET A 1060 -40.47 25.18 -36.15
N ALA A 1061 -40.12 24.87 -37.39
CA ALA A 1061 -40.14 23.50 -37.91
C ALA A 1061 -38.72 22.94 -37.96
N TYR A 1062 -38.55 21.73 -37.41
CA TYR A 1062 -37.27 21.03 -37.40
C TYR A 1062 -37.28 19.87 -38.39
N SER A 1063 -36.18 19.69 -39.13
CA SER A 1063 -35.98 18.60 -40.08
C SER A 1063 -34.62 17.95 -39.88
N TYR A 1064 -34.64 16.69 -39.43
CA TYR A 1064 -33.46 15.83 -39.33
C TYR A 1064 -33.51 14.79 -40.46
N ALA A 1065 -32.47 14.74 -41.29
CA ALA A 1065 -32.30 13.66 -42.25
C ALA A 1065 -31.57 12.50 -41.58
N GLU A 1066 -32.03 11.25 -41.82
CA GLU A 1066 -31.42 10.04 -41.23
C GLU A 1066 -29.98 9.79 -41.72
N ASP A 1067 -29.68 10.18 -42.96
CA ASP A 1067 -28.34 10.11 -43.55
C ASP A 1067 -27.71 11.50 -43.56
N GLY A 1068 -26.42 11.60 -43.21
CA GLY A 1068 -25.63 12.83 -43.36
C GLY A 1068 -25.81 13.44 -44.75
N LEU A 1069 -25.99 14.76 -44.81
CA LEU A 1069 -26.47 15.41 -46.02
C LEU A 1069 -25.31 15.66 -47.00
N ASN A 1070 -25.34 14.95 -48.12
CA ASN A 1070 -24.32 15.03 -49.16
C ASN A 1070 -24.66 16.07 -50.23
N VAL A 1071 -23.75 17.01 -50.45
CA VAL A 1071 -23.81 17.96 -51.55
C VAL A 1071 -22.50 17.88 -52.33
N ASN A 1072 -22.55 17.29 -53.53
CA ASN A 1072 -21.42 17.20 -54.46
C ASN A 1072 -20.12 16.71 -53.80
N GLY A 1073 -20.20 15.69 -52.95
CA GLY A 1073 -19.02 15.11 -52.28
C GLY A 1073 -18.68 15.73 -50.92
N MET A 1074 -19.39 16.74 -50.43
CA MET A 1074 -19.35 17.18 -49.03
C MET A 1074 -20.49 16.53 -48.25
N THR A 1075 -20.20 15.77 -47.20
CA THR A 1075 -21.20 15.18 -46.30
C THR A 1075 -21.14 15.87 -44.94
N ALA A 1076 -22.19 16.60 -44.58
CA ALA A 1076 -22.31 17.21 -43.26
C ALA A 1076 -23.05 16.31 -42.28
N LEU A 1077 -22.67 16.37 -41.01
CA LEU A 1077 -23.12 15.44 -39.97
C LEU A 1077 -23.94 16.11 -38.88
N TRP A 1078 -25.06 15.47 -38.51
CA TRP A 1078 -25.81 15.82 -37.31
C TRP A 1078 -25.12 15.31 -36.04
N GLU A 1079 -24.48 14.15 -36.08
CA GLU A 1079 -23.80 13.54 -34.92
C GLU A 1079 -22.35 13.19 -35.27
N PRO A 1080 -21.37 13.22 -34.32
CA PRO A 1080 -20.01 12.88 -34.65
C PRO A 1080 -19.91 11.47 -35.23
N ASP A 1081 -19.15 11.33 -36.30
CA ASP A 1081 -18.91 10.04 -36.94
C ASP A 1081 -17.41 9.86 -37.23
N THR A 1082 -17.00 8.60 -37.33
CA THR A 1082 -15.61 8.21 -37.57
C THR A 1082 -15.40 7.84 -39.04
N VAL A 1083 -14.57 8.61 -39.73
CA VAL A 1083 -14.30 8.41 -41.16
C VAL A 1083 -12.94 7.73 -41.42
N GLY A 1084 -12.89 6.94 -42.50
CA GLY A 1084 -11.67 6.27 -42.97
C GLY A 1084 -10.75 7.19 -43.80
N ALA A 1085 -9.56 6.70 -44.15
CA ALA A 1085 -8.45 7.46 -44.75
C ALA A 1085 -8.65 7.98 -46.20
N ASN A 1086 -9.84 7.80 -46.78
CA ASN A 1086 -10.17 8.25 -48.14
C ASN A 1086 -11.03 9.53 -48.15
N HIS A 1087 -11.22 10.14 -46.99
CA HIS A 1087 -11.96 11.38 -46.83
C HIS A 1087 -11.00 12.53 -46.56
N HIS A 1088 -11.53 13.76 -46.62
CA HIS A 1088 -10.79 14.96 -46.28
C HIS A 1088 -11.62 15.81 -45.33
N ILE A 1089 -10.96 16.55 -44.44
CA ILE A 1089 -11.60 17.48 -43.51
C ILE A 1089 -10.97 18.86 -43.65
N LEU A 1090 -11.66 19.89 -43.19
CA LEU A 1090 -11.10 21.24 -43.13
C LEU A 1090 -9.95 21.28 -42.11
N GLY A 1091 -8.80 21.79 -42.54
CA GLY A 1091 -7.63 21.96 -41.68
C GLY A 1091 -6.69 23.05 -42.17
N THR A 1092 -5.51 23.13 -41.56
CA THR A 1092 -4.46 24.11 -41.91
C THR A 1092 -3.25 23.42 -42.53
N ALA A 1093 -2.86 23.82 -43.75
CA ALA A 1093 -1.80 23.16 -44.52
C ALA A 1093 -0.37 23.28 -43.93
N ASP A 1094 -0.14 24.10 -42.90
CA ASP A 1094 1.13 24.18 -42.16
C ASP A 1094 0.94 24.95 -40.83
N PRO A 1095 0.98 24.28 -39.65
CA PRO A 1095 0.87 24.95 -38.35
C PRO A 1095 2.01 25.94 -38.06
N ALA A 1096 3.15 25.82 -38.73
CA ALA A 1096 4.37 26.60 -38.47
C ALA A 1096 4.50 27.87 -39.33
N SER A 1097 3.66 28.05 -40.36
CA SER A 1097 3.71 29.24 -41.22
C SER A 1097 2.81 30.36 -40.69
N LEU A 1098 3.32 31.61 -40.70
CA LEU A 1098 2.57 32.81 -40.29
C LEU A 1098 1.40 33.17 -41.23
N GLN A 1099 1.17 32.41 -42.31
CA GLN A 1099 0.13 32.69 -43.30
C GLN A 1099 -1.04 31.69 -43.32
N ARG A 1100 -1.27 30.91 -42.23
CA ARG A 1100 -2.44 30.03 -41.98
C ARG A 1100 -3.46 29.97 -43.13
N ARG A 1101 -3.19 29.18 -44.17
CA ARG A 1101 -4.15 28.98 -45.28
C ARG A 1101 -4.98 27.74 -44.98
N ALA A 1102 -6.30 27.88 -45.05
CA ALA A 1102 -7.21 26.73 -44.96
C ALA A 1102 -7.01 25.80 -46.16
N ALA A 1103 -7.04 24.50 -45.91
CA ALA A 1103 -6.95 23.46 -46.94
C ALA A 1103 -7.75 22.23 -46.50
N LEU A 1104 -8.10 21.39 -47.46
CA LEU A 1104 -8.64 20.06 -47.19
C LEU A 1104 -7.49 19.08 -46.96
N ILE A 1105 -7.42 18.54 -45.74
CA ILE A 1105 -6.41 17.59 -45.29
C ILE A 1105 -6.99 16.19 -45.37
N GLN A 1106 -6.23 15.25 -45.93
CA GLN A 1106 -6.63 13.86 -45.99
C GLN A 1106 -6.72 13.26 -44.58
N THR A 1107 -7.80 12.54 -44.29
CA THR A 1107 -8.03 11.91 -42.99
C THR A 1107 -7.11 10.70 -42.78
N ASP A 1108 -6.75 10.42 -41.54
CA ASP A 1108 -6.15 9.13 -41.13
C ASP A 1108 -7.25 8.09 -40.88
N LYS A 1109 -6.86 6.82 -40.70
CA LYS A 1109 -7.78 5.76 -40.27
C LYS A 1109 -8.34 6.11 -38.88
N ASN A 1110 -9.66 6.26 -38.80
CA ASN A 1110 -10.42 6.61 -37.59
C ASN A 1110 -10.41 8.11 -37.21
N THR A 1111 -10.44 9.00 -38.20
CA THR A 1111 -10.59 10.45 -37.91
C THR A 1111 -12.03 10.72 -37.48
N VAL A 1112 -12.23 11.39 -36.34
CA VAL A 1112 -13.56 11.82 -35.88
C VAL A 1112 -13.91 13.16 -36.53
N VAL A 1113 -15.06 13.20 -37.19
CA VAL A 1113 -15.70 14.44 -37.67
C VAL A 1113 -16.75 14.82 -36.64
N VAL A 1114 -16.75 16.07 -36.20
CA VAL A 1114 -17.64 16.55 -35.13
C VAL A 1114 -19.04 16.83 -35.68
N ALA A 1115 -20.05 16.88 -34.81
CA ALA A 1115 -21.39 17.31 -35.22
C ALA A 1115 -21.38 18.77 -35.67
N ASN A 1116 -22.24 19.11 -36.65
CA ASN A 1116 -22.28 20.42 -37.28
C ASN A 1116 -20.99 20.78 -38.05
N ASP A 1117 -20.29 19.76 -38.56
CA ASP A 1117 -19.14 19.86 -39.47
C ASP A 1117 -19.31 18.85 -40.62
N ALA A 1118 -18.36 18.81 -41.57
CA ALA A 1118 -18.40 17.92 -42.73
C ALA A 1118 -17.07 17.26 -43.06
N TYR A 1119 -17.16 16.12 -43.74
CA TYR A 1119 -16.06 15.54 -44.48
C TYR A 1119 -16.31 15.59 -45.99
N PHE A 1120 -15.22 15.53 -46.75
CA PHE A 1120 -15.21 15.64 -48.20
C PHE A 1120 -14.68 14.35 -48.83
N THR A 1121 -15.50 13.71 -49.66
CA THR A 1121 -15.12 12.57 -50.49
C THR A 1121 -14.70 13.08 -51.86
N ILE A 1122 -13.39 13.16 -52.08
CA ILE A 1122 -12.83 13.67 -53.33
C ILE A 1122 -13.01 12.67 -54.47
N THR A 1123 -12.90 11.37 -54.18
CA THR A 1123 -13.15 10.31 -55.15
C THR A 1123 -14.64 10.29 -55.51
N GLY A 1124 -14.98 10.68 -56.74
CA GLY A 1124 -16.37 10.74 -57.23
C GLY A 1124 -17.03 12.11 -57.08
N MET A 1125 -16.32 13.12 -56.57
CA MET A 1125 -16.77 14.52 -56.61
C MET A 1125 -16.92 14.98 -58.08
N PRO A 1126 -18.01 15.66 -58.46
CA PRO A 1126 -18.20 16.15 -59.83
C PRO A 1126 -17.12 17.17 -60.22
N GLU A 1127 -16.72 17.20 -61.49
CA GLU A 1127 -15.77 18.18 -62.02
C GLU A 1127 -16.46 19.54 -62.22
N ALA A 1128 -15.86 20.61 -61.72
CA ALA A 1128 -16.38 21.96 -61.91
C ALA A 1128 -15.92 22.53 -63.26
N ALA A 1129 -16.88 22.91 -64.13
CA ALA A 1129 -16.59 23.42 -65.46
C ALA A 1129 -16.03 24.87 -65.47
N VAL A 1130 -16.23 25.62 -64.38
CA VAL A 1130 -15.81 27.02 -64.20
C VAL A 1130 -15.18 27.18 -62.82
N ASP A 1131 -14.42 28.26 -62.64
CA ASP A 1131 -13.93 28.63 -61.30
C ASP A 1131 -15.13 29.02 -60.42
N GLY A 1132 -15.09 28.60 -59.16
CA GLY A 1132 -16.07 28.98 -58.16
C GLY A 1132 -15.89 30.44 -57.69
N ASP A 1133 -16.88 30.93 -56.95
CA ASP A 1133 -16.83 32.25 -56.29
C ASP A 1133 -15.78 32.27 -55.17
N ALA A 1134 -15.48 31.10 -54.59
CA ALA A 1134 -14.38 30.83 -53.68
C ALA A 1134 -13.85 29.40 -53.90
N TYR A 1135 -12.73 29.04 -53.28
CA TYR A 1135 -12.20 27.68 -53.37
C TYR A 1135 -11.45 27.27 -52.10
N ILE A 1136 -11.45 25.96 -51.81
CA ILE A 1136 -10.65 25.35 -50.74
C ILE A 1136 -9.60 24.48 -51.41
N PRO A 1137 -8.30 24.83 -51.32
CA PRO A 1137 -7.26 24.00 -51.90
C PRO A 1137 -7.22 22.64 -51.19
N LEU A 1138 -7.02 21.57 -51.94
CA LEU A 1138 -6.54 20.32 -51.35
C LEU A 1138 -5.12 20.57 -50.85
N GLU A 1139 -4.76 20.03 -49.69
CA GLU A 1139 -3.37 20.04 -49.24
C GLU A 1139 -2.51 19.49 -50.39
N LYS A 1140 -1.63 20.34 -50.94
CA LYS A 1140 -0.76 19.93 -52.02
C LYS A 1140 0.11 18.80 -51.50
N ALA A 1141 -0.15 17.57 -51.93
CA ALA A 1141 0.93 16.61 -52.07
C ALA A 1141 1.96 17.30 -52.97
N ILE A 1142 3.11 17.69 -52.43
CA ILE A 1142 4.15 18.38 -53.20
C ILE A 1142 4.56 17.44 -54.34
N VAL A 1143 3.99 17.69 -55.51
CA VAL A 1143 4.44 17.13 -56.78
C VAL A 1143 4.72 18.35 -57.64
N ASP A 1144 5.95 18.85 -57.52
CA ASP A 1144 6.72 19.37 -58.65
C ASP A 1144 8.14 19.68 -58.19
N GLY A 1145 9.09 18.86 -58.65
CA GLY A 1145 10.53 19.06 -58.48
C GLY A 1145 11.23 18.01 -57.62
N VAL A 1146 12.13 17.24 -58.22
CA VAL A 1146 13.15 16.49 -57.47
C VAL A 1146 14.17 17.51 -56.96
N GLU A 1147 13.96 18.04 -55.76
CA GLU A 1147 15.03 18.79 -55.08
C GLU A 1147 16.09 17.79 -54.57
N LYS A 1148 17.36 18.12 -54.80
CA LYS A 1148 18.50 17.41 -54.18
C LYS A 1148 18.44 17.68 -52.68
N VAL A 1149 18.00 16.70 -51.91
CA VAL A 1149 18.07 16.76 -50.44
C VAL A 1149 19.18 15.84 -49.97
N VAL A 1150 20.08 16.37 -49.14
CA VAL A 1150 21.09 15.57 -48.42
C VAL A 1150 20.39 14.93 -47.23
N LEU A 1151 20.59 13.63 -46.99
CA LEU A 1151 19.82 12.82 -46.03
C LEU A 1151 19.87 13.32 -44.56
N GLY A 1152 20.69 14.34 -44.26
CA GLY A 1152 20.78 14.97 -42.94
C GLY A 1152 19.64 15.94 -42.59
N ASP A 1153 18.86 16.40 -43.58
CA ASP A 1153 17.88 17.48 -43.38
C ASP A 1153 16.41 17.00 -43.30
N VAL A 1154 16.16 15.68 -43.33
CA VAL A 1154 14.81 15.11 -43.34
C VAL A 1154 14.54 14.28 -42.09
N VAL A 1155 13.59 14.74 -41.26
CA VAL A 1155 13.05 13.96 -40.13
C VAL A 1155 12.04 12.94 -40.66
N ILE A 1156 12.36 11.64 -40.59
CA ILE A 1156 11.48 10.55 -41.01
C ILE A 1156 10.53 10.21 -39.85
N LYS A 1157 9.27 10.64 -39.92
CA LYS A 1157 8.23 10.21 -38.98
C LYS A 1157 7.65 8.85 -39.41
N ASN A 1158 7.55 7.91 -38.47
CA ASN A 1158 6.77 6.66 -38.57
C ASN A 1158 7.17 5.64 -39.67
N ASN A 1159 8.46 5.49 -40.02
CA ASN A 1159 8.95 4.41 -40.91
C ASN A 1159 8.22 4.26 -42.27
N ARG A 1160 7.62 5.33 -42.80
CA ARG A 1160 6.91 5.35 -44.09
C ARG A 1160 7.86 5.73 -45.25
N MET A 1161 8.74 4.79 -45.61
CA MET A 1161 9.64 4.90 -46.77
C MET A 1161 9.34 3.79 -47.77
N TYR A 1162 9.21 4.14 -49.05
CA TYR A 1162 8.96 3.19 -50.15
C TYR A 1162 9.97 3.40 -51.27
N ASN A 1163 10.34 2.33 -51.97
CA ASN A 1163 11.07 2.46 -53.23
C ASN A 1163 10.11 2.91 -54.36
N ILE A 1164 10.64 3.27 -55.54
CA ILE A 1164 9.81 3.68 -56.69
C ILE A 1164 8.86 2.57 -57.19
N SER A 1165 9.09 1.32 -56.80
CA SER A 1165 8.25 0.17 -57.12
C SER A 1165 7.13 -0.05 -56.07
N GLY A 1166 6.98 0.85 -55.10
CA GLY A 1166 5.93 0.80 -54.07
C GLY A 1166 6.20 -0.18 -52.92
N GLN A 1167 7.40 -0.75 -52.82
CA GLN A 1167 7.76 -1.67 -51.74
C GLN A 1167 8.30 -0.88 -50.54
N GLN A 1168 7.81 -1.19 -49.34
CA GLN A 1168 8.22 -0.53 -48.11
C GLN A 1168 9.66 -0.93 -47.73
N VAL A 1169 10.50 0.08 -47.44
CA VAL A 1169 11.90 -0.09 -47.08
C VAL A 1169 12.06 0.19 -45.59
N LYS A 1170 12.55 -0.80 -44.83
CA LYS A 1170 12.56 -0.78 -43.36
C LYS A 1170 13.81 -0.14 -42.72
N SER A 1171 14.89 0.09 -43.47
CA SER A 1171 16.14 0.67 -42.94
C SER A 1171 16.33 2.12 -43.38
N THR A 1172 16.66 3.00 -42.44
CA THR A 1172 16.97 4.42 -42.68
C THR A 1172 18.47 4.71 -42.79
N LYS A 1173 19.33 3.71 -42.54
CA LYS A 1173 20.80 3.81 -42.63
C LYS A 1173 21.29 2.90 -43.77
N ASN A 1174 22.11 3.45 -44.66
CA ASN A 1174 22.71 2.77 -45.83
C ASN A 1174 21.75 2.42 -46.98
N LEU A 1175 20.90 3.37 -47.37
CA LEU A 1175 20.08 3.21 -48.58
C LEU A 1175 20.95 3.28 -49.85
N PRO A 1176 20.75 2.39 -50.83
CA PRO A 1176 21.33 2.53 -52.16
C PRO A 1176 20.98 3.88 -52.81
N ALA A 1177 21.87 4.39 -53.66
CA ALA A 1177 21.59 5.58 -54.46
C ALA A 1177 20.34 5.36 -55.34
N GLY A 1178 19.34 6.22 -55.22
CA GLY A 1178 18.07 6.03 -55.91
C GLY A 1178 16.96 6.97 -55.42
N VAL A 1179 15.82 6.93 -56.12
CA VAL A 1179 14.63 7.70 -55.74
C VAL A 1179 13.79 6.89 -54.76
N TYR A 1180 13.36 7.51 -53.66
CA TYR A 1180 12.48 6.93 -52.65
C TYR A 1180 11.27 7.84 -52.41
N ILE A 1181 10.19 7.28 -51.91
CA ILE A 1181 9.03 8.02 -51.42
C ILE A 1181 9.09 8.03 -49.89
N ILE A 1182 9.34 9.19 -49.29
CA ILE A 1182 9.45 9.39 -47.83
C ILE A 1182 8.38 10.39 -47.41
N ASN A 1183 7.45 9.99 -46.54
CA ASN A 1183 6.31 10.83 -46.11
C ASN A 1183 5.55 11.45 -47.30
N GLY A 1184 5.32 10.68 -48.37
CA GLY A 1184 4.63 11.13 -49.58
C GLY A 1184 5.48 11.95 -50.56
N LYS A 1185 6.76 12.22 -50.26
CA LYS A 1185 7.66 13.03 -51.10
C LYS A 1185 8.68 12.17 -51.86
N LYS A 1186 8.94 12.49 -53.13
CA LYS A 1186 10.04 11.86 -53.90
C LYS A 1186 11.38 12.46 -53.48
N VAL A 1187 12.25 11.65 -52.88
CA VAL A 1187 13.58 12.04 -52.39
C VAL A 1187 14.64 11.25 -53.15
N TYR A 1188 15.65 11.93 -53.70
CA TYR A 1188 16.80 11.27 -54.32
C TYR A 1188 17.90 11.05 -53.27
N VAL A 1189 18.15 9.80 -52.90
CA VAL A 1189 19.25 9.39 -52.03
C VAL A 1189 20.50 9.16 -52.87
N LYS A 1190 21.64 9.70 -52.42
CA LYS A 1190 22.91 9.71 -53.17
C LYS A 1190 23.86 8.60 -52.77
#